data_AF-A0A3B3IMT7-F1
#
_entry.id   AF-A0A3B3IMT7-F1
#
_cell.length_a   1.000
_cell.length_b   1.000
_cell.length_c   1.000
_cell.angle_alpha   90.00
_cell.angle_beta   90.00
_cell.angle_gamma   90.00
#
_symmetry.space_group_name_H-M   'P 1'
#
loop_
_entity.id
_entity.type
_entity.pdbx_description
1 polymer ?
#
loop_
_entity_poly.entity_id
_entity_poly.type
_entity_poly.pdbx_seq_one_letter_code
_entity_poly.pdbx_strand_id
1 'polypeptide(L)'
;MRTVFLFLLVAFPALDFGSACEEARKKRDLLIRTKRRWVLSTIELEEEMKVKYPYFISKMYNDKIQGKDFRFEITGEAVTEGYLTINETSGEVFALKSIDREKYDCFHVIFDVYDTDTNQKIDKELAFDVEVKDINDNPPRFIEFPQTFTVSESQAEGYLGVQVVAQDIDEKNTKNSTFNITVIKQTPPEPKIQAKWIDERTVHLSFTGCFDYEKAKDYKITLEAKDHGTPPLSSTAVISLSVGDTNTHMPEFKKKEFQTEVHEMKLYKDVFRFPVEDKDTPNTDGWRAKFFFISGNEERIFKVETDPKTNEGIFSIVKEKNYENTTMVELKIGVENIEPFTKCVNGKLIKQDGKLYRPDSISVTITMIDDNDPPVFQPPKADVYEKEESEPGRVLFTPKVYDPDSSSFRFELVDDPANWVSIDEKTGEIRAIKKMDRESPFVDADNVYKVVIAAIDDGKPPAKSFCNVSIHLRDINDHKPQLVNNSLILCGNKNNKVMIPVQDLDAEPYSGPFSFYFDDEEDKKHWELDPAYGQQGGLVSLKPLPYGNYSIPLRMQDQQNNEGHETLEVVVCDCAEKNTCRSKLALSTKLGGPGFGLIIVGILLFLILLLTFLCNSGREPLKELKDEGNQTLIKYNQEGGVSACNAEPVLSSPKTVPDGIKQTSITRRFEMAPEFYHNEEMYRSELNMMRSMNFQHQKESYRTQEGRSMYSSLASNRMSSYRNKSMDRYSSVRSDLRSDYNLTGQVERKMAVIAEADARDKAVDRPFIYNFEGQGSKCGSLDKLSLSNLGDNLQFLDDLGPKFKTLADICQ
;
A
#
# COMPACT_ATOMS: atom_id res chain seq x y z
N MET A 1 17.79 -3.41 -13.09
CA MET A 1 18.62 -4.51 -13.66
C MET A 1 17.88 -5.03 -14.88
N ARG A 2 18.61 -5.25 -15.99
CA ARG A 2 18.17 -4.84 -17.34
C ARG A 2 18.08 -3.29 -17.39
N THR A 3 18.51 -2.62 -18.47
CA THR A 3 19.00 -3.09 -19.78
C THR A 3 20.54 -3.02 -19.93
N VAL A 4 21.08 -3.89 -20.81
CA VAL A 4 22.39 -3.74 -21.48
C VAL A 4 22.23 -4.35 -22.88
N PHE A 5 23.02 -3.89 -23.86
CA PHE A 5 23.06 -4.36 -25.25
C PHE A 5 21.76 -4.23 -26.06
N LEU A 6 21.59 -3.06 -26.66
CA LEU A 6 21.07 -2.94 -28.02
C LEU A 6 21.95 -1.97 -28.82
N PHE A 7 23.16 -2.43 -29.11
CA PHE A 7 24.21 -1.69 -29.83
C PHE A 7 24.93 -2.66 -30.78
N LEU A 8 24.32 -2.93 -31.95
CA LEU A 8 24.92 -3.53 -33.16
C LEU A 8 23.81 -3.83 -34.20
N LEU A 9 23.47 -2.86 -35.07
CA LEU A 9 22.66 -3.16 -36.26
C LEU A 9 22.75 -2.10 -37.39
N VAL A 10 23.95 -1.58 -37.68
CA VAL A 10 24.26 -0.91 -38.97
C VAL A 10 25.67 -1.30 -39.45
N ALA A 11 25.89 -2.59 -39.74
CA ALA A 11 26.99 -3.10 -40.57
C ALA A 11 26.92 -4.63 -40.70
N PHE A 12 26.17 -5.14 -41.69
CA PHE A 12 26.41 -6.40 -42.43
C PHE A 12 25.52 -6.37 -43.69
N PRO A 13 25.81 -7.14 -44.74
CA PRO A 13 25.76 -6.57 -46.09
C PRO A 13 24.47 -6.90 -46.84
N ALA A 14 24.25 -6.20 -47.95
CA ALA A 14 23.66 -6.83 -49.11
C ALA A 14 24.63 -7.90 -49.61
N LEU A 15 24.50 -9.13 -49.11
CA LEU A 15 25.22 -10.28 -49.63
C LEU A 15 24.55 -10.70 -50.93
N ASP A 16 25.19 -10.27 -52.01
CA ASP A 16 25.01 -10.79 -53.36
C ASP A 16 25.10 -12.33 -53.32
N PHE A 17 24.03 -13.01 -53.75
CA PHE A 17 23.85 -14.46 -53.60
C PHE A 17 24.77 -15.24 -54.55
N GLY A 18 26.04 -15.34 -54.16
CA GLY A 18 26.87 -16.49 -54.48
C GLY A 18 26.54 -17.67 -53.57
N SER A 19 26.83 -18.89 -54.01
CA SER A 19 26.60 -20.10 -53.23
C SER A 19 27.40 -20.13 -51.92
N ALA A 20 27.08 -21.06 -51.02
CA ALA A 20 27.91 -21.32 -49.82
C ALA A 20 29.37 -21.64 -50.19
N CYS A 21 29.58 -22.31 -51.32
CA CYS A 21 30.88 -22.54 -51.95
C CYS A 21 31.57 -21.21 -52.32
N GLU A 22 30.85 -20.25 -52.92
CA GLU A 22 31.41 -18.93 -53.26
C GLU A 22 31.72 -18.07 -52.02
N GLU A 23 30.90 -18.12 -50.97
CA GLU A 23 31.18 -17.51 -49.66
C GLU A 23 32.44 -18.09 -49.00
N ALA A 24 32.58 -19.42 -48.98
CA ALA A 24 33.75 -20.11 -48.46
C ALA A 24 35.02 -19.73 -49.24
N ARG A 25 34.91 -19.58 -50.56
CA ARG A 25 35.96 -19.10 -51.46
C ARG A 25 36.35 -17.65 -51.17
N LYS A 26 35.37 -16.74 -51.10
CA LYS A 26 35.54 -15.31 -50.77
C LYS A 26 36.20 -15.09 -49.41
N LYS A 27 35.95 -15.95 -48.41
CA LYS A 27 36.61 -15.91 -47.08
C LYS A 27 38.07 -16.40 -47.09
N ARG A 28 38.46 -17.24 -48.06
CA ARG A 28 39.82 -17.79 -48.20
C ARG A 28 40.74 -16.88 -49.04
N ASP A 29 40.21 -16.28 -50.12
CA ASP A 29 40.96 -15.36 -50.99
C ASP A 29 41.09 -13.94 -50.39
N LEU A 30 41.88 -13.82 -49.31
CA LEU A 30 42.34 -12.53 -48.80
C LEU A 30 43.11 -11.78 -49.91
N LEU A 31 42.77 -10.49 -50.12
CA LEU A 31 43.15 -9.68 -51.30
C LEU A 31 44.67 -9.38 -51.41
N ILE A 32 45.47 -10.39 -51.76
CA ILE A 32 46.90 -10.27 -52.05
C ILE A 32 47.11 -10.21 -53.57
N ARG A 33 47.70 -9.11 -54.06
CA ARG A 33 47.85 -8.81 -55.49
C ARG A 33 48.92 -9.69 -56.16
N THR A 34 48.53 -10.90 -56.57
CA THR A 34 49.37 -11.86 -57.31
C THR A 34 49.18 -11.74 -58.83
N LYS A 35 50.05 -12.39 -59.63
CA LYS A 35 49.80 -12.59 -61.06
C LYS A 35 48.59 -13.52 -61.24
N ARG A 36 47.77 -13.27 -62.27
CA ARG A 36 46.54 -14.04 -62.59
C ARG A 36 46.80 -15.56 -62.49
N ARG A 37 46.24 -16.21 -61.46
CA ARG A 37 46.12 -17.67 -61.34
C ARG A 37 45.00 -18.13 -62.28
N TRP A 38 45.08 -19.35 -62.81
CA TRP A 38 43.89 -19.99 -63.36
C TRP A 38 42.95 -20.32 -62.20
N VAL A 39 41.74 -19.77 -62.25
CA VAL A 39 40.66 -20.09 -61.32
C VAL A 39 39.91 -21.27 -61.94
N LEU A 40 39.94 -22.44 -61.29
CA LEU A 40 39.11 -23.56 -61.72
C LEU A 40 37.64 -23.20 -61.50
N SER A 41 36.80 -23.45 -62.50
CA SER A 41 35.35 -23.40 -62.34
C SER A 41 34.92 -24.38 -61.25
N THR A 42 33.98 -23.97 -60.41
CA THR A 42 33.28 -24.87 -59.49
C THR A 42 32.69 -26.04 -60.27
N ILE A 43 32.80 -27.26 -59.75
CA ILE A 43 32.11 -28.42 -60.33
C ILE A 43 30.73 -28.48 -59.67
N GLU A 44 29.66 -28.41 -60.46
CA GLU A 44 28.30 -28.53 -59.97
C GLU A 44 27.86 -29.99 -60.05
N LEU A 45 27.34 -30.55 -58.95
CA LEU A 45 26.73 -31.87 -58.88
C LEU A 45 25.33 -31.77 -58.29
N GLU A 46 24.33 -32.31 -58.96
CA GLU A 46 23.02 -32.55 -58.36
C GLU A 46 23.17 -33.54 -57.19
N GLU A 47 22.38 -33.38 -56.13
CA GLU A 47 22.35 -34.37 -55.04
C GLU A 47 21.54 -35.61 -55.43
N GLU A 48 21.62 -36.70 -54.62
CA GLU A 48 20.77 -37.89 -54.78
C GLU A 48 20.84 -38.57 -56.18
N MET A 49 21.84 -38.21 -57.01
CA MET A 49 21.87 -38.52 -58.45
C MET A 49 21.66 -40.00 -58.74
N LYS A 50 20.60 -40.29 -59.49
CA LYS A 50 20.16 -41.64 -59.89
C LYS A 50 20.95 -42.17 -61.10
N VAL A 51 22.29 -42.12 -60.97
CA VAL A 51 23.29 -42.55 -61.95
C VAL A 51 23.97 -43.86 -61.53
N LYS A 52 24.66 -44.51 -62.48
CA LYS A 52 25.52 -45.66 -62.17
C LYS A 52 26.90 -45.17 -61.75
N TYR A 53 27.23 -45.34 -60.49
CA TYR A 53 28.57 -45.07 -59.94
C TYR A 53 29.60 -46.16 -60.35
N PRO A 54 30.90 -45.83 -60.47
CA PRO A 54 31.47 -44.48 -60.38
C PRO A 54 31.06 -43.59 -61.56
N TYR A 55 30.65 -42.36 -61.27
CA TYR A 55 30.14 -41.40 -62.25
C TYR A 55 31.22 -40.36 -62.56
N PHE A 56 31.52 -40.15 -63.84
CA PHE A 56 32.54 -39.18 -64.28
C PHE A 56 32.01 -37.75 -64.13
N ILE A 57 32.75 -36.89 -63.39
CA ILE A 57 32.31 -35.52 -63.09
C ILE A 57 33.14 -34.45 -63.79
N SER A 58 34.45 -34.66 -63.95
CA SER A 58 35.37 -33.70 -64.57
C SER A 58 36.71 -34.35 -64.90
N LYS A 59 37.58 -33.65 -65.63
CA LYS A 59 38.93 -34.11 -65.96
C LYS A 59 39.94 -33.01 -65.71
N MET A 60 40.87 -33.26 -64.79
CA MET A 60 41.94 -32.35 -64.42
C MET A 60 43.13 -32.50 -65.39
N TYR A 61 43.83 -31.40 -65.62
CA TYR A 61 44.99 -31.34 -66.50
C TYR A 61 46.07 -30.44 -65.89
N ASN A 62 47.34 -30.72 -66.18
CA ASN A 62 48.46 -29.85 -65.86
C ASN A 62 49.40 -29.78 -67.07
N ASP A 63 49.97 -28.61 -67.36
CA ASP A 63 50.81 -28.37 -68.55
C ASP A 63 52.29 -28.75 -68.34
N LYS A 64 52.75 -28.89 -67.10
CA LYS A 64 54.15 -29.16 -66.72
C LYS A 64 54.54 -30.64 -66.65
N ILE A 65 53.61 -31.53 -67.01
CA ILE A 65 53.83 -32.99 -67.03
C ILE A 65 54.54 -33.50 -68.29
N GLN A 66 54.79 -32.63 -69.28
CA GLN A 66 55.44 -33.04 -70.53
C GLN A 66 56.87 -33.52 -70.29
N GLY A 67 57.15 -34.79 -70.62
CA GLY A 67 58.48 -35.39 -70.48
C GLY A 67 58.85 -35.82 -69.05
N LYS A 68 57.85 -36.02 -68.18
CA LYS A 68 57.98 -36.60 -66.84
C LYS A 68 57.03 -37.78 -66.69
N ASP A 69 57.40 -38.74 -65.83
CA ASP A 69 56.45 -39.70 -65.28
C ASP A 69 55.78 -39.08 -64.04
N PHE A 70 54.45 -39.18 -63.96
CA PHE A 70 53.61 -38.41 -63.03
C PHE A 70 52.42 -39.21 -62.52
N ARG A 71 51.89 -38.81 -61.36
CA ARG A 71 50.53 -39.15 -60.91
C ARG A 71 49.75 -37.91 -60.48
N PHE A 72 48.46 -37.91 -60.75
CA PHE A 72 47.48 -36.98 -60.21
C PHE A 72 46.95 -37.46 -58.85
N GLU A 73 46.79 -36.54 -57.90
CA GLU A 73 46.31 -36.85 -56.56
C GLU A 73 45.29 -35.80 -56.12
N ILE A 74 44.18 -36.22 -55.49
CA ILE A 74 43.23 -35.29 -54.86
C ILE A 74 43.10 -35.59 -53.37
N THR A 75 42.96 -34.54 -52.56
CA THR A 75 42.76 -34.64 -51.11
C THR A 75 41.71 -33.64 -50.63
N GLY A 76 41.07 -33.94 -49.49
CA GLY A 76 39.96 -33.16 -48.94
C GLY A 76 38.86 -34.06 -48.39
N GLU A 77 37.87 -33.47 -47.73
CA GLU A 77 36.81 -34.19 -47.00
C GLU A 77 36.02 -35.14 -47.91
N ALA A 78 35.69 -34.71 -49.12
CA ALA A 78 35.02 -35.55 -50.12
C ALA A 78 35.81 -36.81 -50.50
N VAL A 79 37.14 -36.79 -50.37
CA VAL A 79 38.01 -37.93 -50.68
C VAL A 79 38.13 -38.85 -49.46
N THR A 80 38.30 -38.29 -48.26
CA THR A 80 38.39 -39.08 -47.01
C THR A 80 37.08 -39.77 -46.64
N GLU A 81 35.94 -39.12 -46.89
CA GLU A 81 34.61 -39.72 -46.77
C GLU A 81 34.24 -40.63 -47.96
N GLY A 82 35.10 -40.75 -48.97
CA GLY A 82 34.92 -41.64 -50.11
C GLY A 82 33.77 -41.25 -51.05
N TYR A 83 33.45 -39.96 -51.16
CA TYR A 83 32.51 -39.44 -52.19
C TYR A 83 33.21 -39.24 -53.54
N LEU A 84 34.48 -38.82 -53.57
CA LEU A 84 35.23 -38.50 -54.79
C LEU A 84 36.55 -39.28 -54.92
N THR A 85 37.00 -39.53 -56.15
CA THR A 85 38.34 -40.05 -56.48
C THR A 85 38.86 -39.46 -57.80
N ILE A 86 40.17 -39.60 -58.07
CA ILE A 86 40.80 -39.26 -59.35
C ILE A 86 41.57 -40.46 -59.91
N ASN A 87 41.57 -40.61 -61.24
CA ASN A 87 42.47 -41.53 -61.91
C ASN A 87 43.88 -40.90 -61.99
N GLU A 88 44.83 -41.51 -61.29
CA GLU A 88 46.23 -41.09 -61.19
C GLU A 88 46.90 -40.78 -62.54
N THR A 89 46.52 -41.48 -63.62
CA THR A 89 47.17 -41.36 -64.94
C THR A 89 46.39 -40.48 -65.92
N SER A 90 45.06 -40.54 -65.91
CA SER A 90 44.23 -39.80 -66.88
C SER A 90 43.75 -38.44 -66.37
N GLY A 91 43.74 -38.21 -65.05
CA GLY A 91 43.21 -37.00 -64.41
C GLY A 91 41.68 -36.97 -64.33
N GLU A 92 41.00 -38.07 -64.69
CA GLU A 92 39.54 -38.18 -64.65
C GLU A 92 39.05 -38.29 -63.20
N VAL A 93 38.21 -37.34 -62.79
CA VAL A 93 37.60 -37.27 -61.46
C VAL A 93 36.24 -37.95 -61.52
N PHE A 94 35.96 -38.80 -60.53
CA PHE A 94 34.71 -39.55 -60.42
C PHE A 94 34.06 -39.36 -59.05
N ALA A 95 32.74 -39.26 -59.03
CA ALA A 95 31.93 -39.51 -57.84
C ALA A 95 31.76 -41.03 -57.65
N LEU A 96 31.83 -41.50 -56.40
CA LEU A 96 31.80 -42.92 -56.03
C LEU A 96 30.44 -43.37 -55.46
N LYS A 97 29.66 -42.44 -54.93
CA LYS A 97 28.33 -42.62 -54.32
C LYS A 97 27.54 -41.32 -54.44
N SER A 98 26.23 -41.38 -54.16
CA SER A 98 25.41 -40.18 -53.99
C SER A 98 25.91 -39.31 -52.83
N ILE A 99 25.59 -38.03 -52.92
CA ILE A 99 25.79 -36.98 -51.92
C ILE A 99 24.38 -36.47 -51.56
N ASP A 100 24.17 -36.04 -50.31
CA ASP A 100 22.99 -35.27 -49.88
C ASP A 100 23.45 -33.90 -49.37
N ARG A 101 22.72 -32.84 -49.74
CA ARG A 101 23.10 -31.43 -49.56
C ARG A 101 22.80 -30.93 -48.15
N GLU A 102 21.73 -31.43 -47.53
CA GLU A 102 21.39 -31.29 -46.11
C GLU A 102 22.56 -31.64 -45.19
N LYS A 103 23.37 -32.64 -45.56
CA LYS A 103 24.60 -33.02 -44.87
C LYS A 103 25.84 -32.27 -45.40
N TYR A 104 25.98 -32.08 -46.71
CA TYR A 104 27.13 -31.39 -47.32
C TYR A 104 26.74 -30.55 -48.54
N ASP A 105 26.71 -29.23 -48.39
CA ASP A 105 26.40 -28.26 -49.46
C ASP A 105 27.58 -27.99 -50.43
N CYS A 106 28.80 -28.07 -49.93
CA CYS A 106 30.02 -27.72 -50.67
C CYS A 106 31.24 -28.49 -50.15
N PHE A 107 32.01 -29.09 -51.07
CA PHE A 107 33.31 -29.68 -50.77
C PHE A 107 34.46 -28.86 -51.36
N HIS A 108 35.51 -28.65 -50.58
CA HIS A 108 36.78 -28.10 -51.07
C HIS A 108 37.77 -29.24 -51.33
N VAL A 109 38.26 -29.33 -52.56
CA VAL A 109 39.15 -30.42 -53.00
C VAL A 109 40.48 -29.85 -53.48
N ILE A 110 41.57 -30.26 -52.83
CA ILE A 110 42.94 -29.95 -53.23
C ILE A 110 43.34 -30.93 -54.33
N PHE A 111 43.97 -30.40 -55.39
CA PHE A 111 44.50 -31.15 -56.53
C PHE A 111 46.00 -30.90 -56.64
N ASP A 112 46.75 -32.00 -56.62
CA ASP A 112 48.20 -32.04 -56.76
C ASP A 112 48.63 -32.94 -57.91
N VAL A 113 49.87 -32.72 -58.37
CA VAL A 113 50.53 -33.58 -59.35
C VAL A 113 51.91 -33.92 -58.83
N TYR A 114 52.19 -35.21 -58.65
CA TYR A 114 53.46 -35.71 -58.14
C TYR A 114 54.30 -36.35 -59.25
N ASP A 115 55.60 -36.10 -59.20
CA ASP A 115 56.63 -36.75 -59.99
C ASP A 115 56.85 -38.16 -59.42
N THR A 116 56.66 -39.22 -60.21
CA THR A 116 56.60 -40.60 -59.65
C THR A 116 57.94 -41.12 -59.14
N ASP A 117 59.04 -40.66 -59.72
CA ASP A 117 60.40 -41.08 -59.35
C ASP A 117 60.90 -40.38 -58.09
N THR A 118 60.59 -39.08 -57.95
CA THR A 118 61.07 -38.27 -56.82
C THR A 118 60.03 -38.06 -55.71
N ASN A 119 58.75 -38.38 -55.98
CA ASN A 119 57.59 -38.12 -55.12
C ASN A 119 57.50 -36.65 -54.64
N GLN A 120 57.87 -35.70 -55.51
CA GLN A 120 57.77 -34.25 -55.28
C GLN A 120 56.63 -33.64 -56.11
N LYS A 121 56.01 -32.56 -55.60
CA LYS A 121 54.98 -31.82 -56.36
C LYS A 121 55.62 -31.20 -57.63
N ILE A 122 55.10 -31.54 -58.81
CA ILE A 122 55.54 -31.01 -60.11
C ILE A 122 55.21 -29.52 -60.27
N ASP A 123 54.12 -29.09 -59.65
CA ASP A 123 53.60 -27.73 -59.73
C ASP A 123 53.13 -27.25 -58.35
N LYS A 124 52.70 -25.98 -58.30
CA LYS A 124 52.02 -25.44 -57.12
C LYS A 124 50.65 -26.10 -56.95
N GLU A 125 50.34 -26.39 -55.70
CA GLU A 125 49.05 -26.83 -55.21
C GLU A 125 47.89 -26.02 -55.83
N LEU A 126 46.89 -26.73 -56.33
CA LEU A 126 45.67 -26.18 -56.88
C LEU A 126 44.48 -26.70 -56.08
N ALA A 127 43.34 -26.03 -56.19
CA ALA A 127 42.11 -26.51 -55.55
C ALA A 127 40.91 -26.16 -56.44
N PHE A 128 39.89 -26.99 -56.36
CA PHE A 128 38.58 -26.75 -56.92
C PHE A 128 37.51 -26.95 -55.85
N ASP A 129 36.43 -26.22 -56.00
CA ASP A 129 35.24 -26.35 -55.17
C ASP A 129 34.23 -27.23 -55.91
N VAL A 130 33.55 -28.12 -55.19
CA VAL A 130 32.47 -28.96 -55.70
C VAL A 130 31.20 -28.56 -54.97
N GLU A 131 30.25 -28.01 -55.70
CA GLU A 131 29.01 -27.44 -55.19
C GLU A 131 27.86 -28.40 -55.44
N VAL A 132 27.11 -28.71 -54.37
CA VAL A 132 26.00 -29.65 -54.41
C VAL A 132 24.71 -28.87 -54.65
N LYS A 133 23.98 -29.23 -55.71
CA LYS A 133 22.77 -28.54 -56.17
C LYS A 133 21.51 -29.17 -55.58
N ASP A 134 20.70 -28.28 -55.03
CA ASP A 134 19.39 -28.47 -54.40
C ASP A 134 18.37 -29.22 -55.28
N ILE A 135 17.76 -30.27 -54.72
CA ILE A 135 16.51 -30.88 -55.24
C ILE A 135 15.42 -30.83 -54.16
N ASN A 136 14.15 -30.80 -54.56
CA ASN A 136 13.04 -30.75 -53.61
C ASN A 136 12.72 -32.14 -53.05
N ASP A 137 13.46 -32.61 -52.05
CA ASP A 137 13.22 -33.89 -51.39
C ASP A 137 12.66 -33.79 -49.95
N ASN A 138 12.83 -32.65 -49.27
CA ASN A 138 12.25 -32.44 -47.94
C ASN A 138 10.89 -31.72 -48.01
N PRO A 139 9.88 -32.16 -47.24
CA PRO A 139 8.62 -31.44 -47.09
C PRO A 139 8.69 -30.38 -45.97
N PRO A 140 8.01 -29.22 -46.14
CA PRO A 140 7.95 -28.19 -45.09
C PRO A 140 7.34 -28.75 -43.81
N ARG A 141 8.08 -28.71 -42.70
CA ARG A 141 7.72 -29.38 -41.45
C ARG A 141 7.30 -28.38 -40.37
N PHE A 142 6.14 -28.60 -39.77
CA PHE A 142 5.73 -27.91 -38.55
C PHE A 142 6.68 -28.24 -37.38
N ILE A 143 7.25 -27.20 -36.77
CA ILE A 143 8.18 -27.32 -35.64
C ILE A 143 7.59 -26.88 -34.31
N GLU A 144 6.72 -25.86 -34.30
CA GLU A 144 6.06 -25.34 -33.10
C GLU A 144 4.57 -25.06 -33.36
N PHE A 145 3.68 -25.72 -32.62
CA PHE A 145 2.24 -25.46 -32.60
C PHE A 145 1.57 -26.09 -31.36
N PRO A 146 0.47 -25.53 -30.84
CA PRO A 146 -0.32 -26.17 -29.78
C PRO A 146 -1.17 -27.31 -30.36
N GLN A 147 -1.14 -28.50 -29.74
CA GLN A 147 -2.04 -29.60 -30.11
C GLN A 147 -3.50 -29.31 -29.70
N THR A 148 -3.68 -28.62 -28.58
CA THR A 148 -4.97 -28.22 -28.01
C THR A 148 -4.92 -26.77 -27.57
N PHE A 149 -5.96 -25.99 -27.86
CA PHE A 149 -6.17 -24.67 -27.24
C PHE A 149 -7.64 -24.43 -26.92
N THR A 150 -7.90 -23.50 -26.00
CA THR A 150 -9.25 -23.07 -25.63
C THR A 150 -9.49 -21.65 -26.12
N VAL A 151 -10.68 -21.38 -26.65
CA VAL A 151 -11.12 -20.02 -27.02
C VAL A 151 -12.44 -19.72 -26.30
N SER A 152 -12.60 -18.51 -25.78
CA SER A 152 -13.90 -18.03 -25.30
C SER A 152 -14.84 -17.79 -26.49
N GLU A 153 -16.13 -18.15 -26.43
CA GLU A 153 -17.04 -17.75 -27.50
C GLU A 153 -17.28 -16.23 -27.54
N SER A 154 -17.09 -15.54 -26.41
CA SER A 154 -17.09 -14.08 -26.29
C SER A 154 -15.86 -13.39 -26.91
N GLN A 155 -14.93 -14.17 -27.49
CA GLN A 155 -13.77 -13.69 -28.24
C GLN A 155 -14.20 -12.84 -29.44
N ALA A 156 -13.60 -11.67 -29.59
CA ALA A 156 -13.85 -10.79 -30.74
C ALA A 156 -13.23 -11.37 -32.03
N GLU A 157 -13.88 -11.13 -33.17
CA GLU A 157 -13.41 -11.54 -34.49
C GLU A 157 -11.95 -11.09 -34.75
N GLY A 158 -11.14 -11.98 -35.32
CA GLY A 158 -9.72 -11.71 -35.59
C GLY A 158 -8.79 -12.74 -34.96
N TYR A 159 -7.79 -12.27 -34.21
CA TYR A 159 -6.66 -13.05 -33.72
C TYR A 159 -7.06 -14.08 -32.65
N LEU A 160 -6.57 -15.33 -32.76
CA LEU A 160 -6.88 -16.43 -31.83
C LEU A 160 -5.82 -16.66 -30.74
N GLY A 161 -4.74 -15.89 -30.68
CA GLY A 161 -3.63 -16.14 -29.74
C GLY A 161 -2.70 -17.29 -30.15
N VAL A 162 -3.06 -18.08 -31.16
CA VAL A 162 -2.29 -19.24 -31.62
C VAL A 162 -1.31 -18.84 -32.71
N GLN A 163 -0.03 -19.08 -32.45
CA GLN A 163 1.05 -19.05 -33.43
C GLN A 163 1.42 -20.48 -33.85
N VAL A 164 1.87 -20.62 -35.10
CA VAL A 164 2.32 -21.88 -35.70
C VAL A 164 3.55 -21.59 -36.56
N VAL A 165 4.64 -22.32 -36.30
CA VAL A 165 5.90 -22.20 -37.03
C VAL A 165 6.14 -23.48 -37.82
N ALA A 166 6.45 -23.33 -39.11
CA ALA A 166 7.01 -24.41 -39.94
C ALA A 166 8.38 -24.02 -40.48
N GLN A 167 9.15 -25.01 -40.89
CA GLN A 167 10.45 -24.83 -41.49
C GLN A 167 10.69 -25.91 -42.55
N ASP A 168 11.30 -25.48 -43.66
CA ASP A 168 12.01 -26.35 -44.59
C ASP A 168 13.53 -26.37 -44.34
N ILE A 169 14.20 -27.41 -44.82
CA ILE A 169 15.66 -27.59 -44.73
C ILE A 169 16.38 -27.48 -46.08
N ASP A 170 15.66 -27.63 -47.20
CA ASP A 170 16.13 -27.42 -48.58
C ASP A 170 16.79 -26.03 -48.78
N GLU A 171 17.44 -25.78 -49.93
CA GLU A 171 18.28 -24.58 -50.09
C GLU A 171 17.49 -23.28 -49.85
N LYS A 172 17.99 -22.48 -48.89
CA LYS A 172 17.27 -21.32 -48.38
C LYS A 172 17.03 -20.27 -49.47
N ASN A 173 15.79 -19.81 -49.57
CA ASN A 173 15.30 -18.84 -50.55
C ASN A 173 15.16 -19.39 -51.99
N THR A 174 15.37 -20.71 -52.22
CA THR A 174 14.91 -21.35 -53.45
C THR A 174 13.40 -21.60 -53.41
N LYS A 175 12.86 -22.16 -54.49
CA LYS A 175 11.46 -22.60 -54.53
C LYS A 175 11.19 -23.81 -53.64
N ASN A 176 12.23 -24.55 -53.28
CA ASN A 176 12.10 -25.77 -52.53
C ASN A 176 11.87 -25.43 -51.05
N SER A 177 12.73 -24.58 -50.47
CA SER A 177 12.55 -24.12 -49.09
C SER A 177 11.46 -23.07 -48.84
N THR A 178 10.77 -22.58 -49.89
CA THR A 178 9.70 -21.58 -49.76
C THR A 178 8.32 -22.21 -49.90
N PHE A 179 7.47 -22.02 -48.89
CA PHE A 179 6.21 -22.75 -48.73
C PHE A 179 5.03 -21.85 -48.32
N ASN A 180 3.82 -22.34 -48.54
CA ASN A 180 2.57 -21.75 -48.06
C ASN A 180 1.94 -22.58 -46.94
N ILE A 181 1.64 -21.96 -45.79
CA ILE A 181 0.82 -22.56 -44.73
C ILE A 181 -0.65 -22.18 -44.92
N THR A 182 -1.56 -23.15 -45.02
CA THR A 182 -3.00 -22.91 -45.20
C THR A 182 -3.87 -23.83 -44.34
N VAL A 183 -5.12 -23.43 -44.08
CA VAL A 183 -6.13 -24.30 -43.43
C VAL A 183 -6.85 -25.11 -44.52
N ILE A 184 -6.49 -26.38 -44.67
CA ILE A 184 -7.07 -27.27 -45.69
C ILE A 184 -8.37 -27.94 -45.26
N LYS A 185 -8.61 -28.06 -43.94
CA LYS A 185 -9.83 -28.65 -43.40
C LYS A 185 -10.17 -28.07 -42.03
N GLN A 186 -11.45 -27.80 -41.82
CA GLN A 186 -12.03 -27.45 -40.54
C GLN A 186 -13.28 -28.30 -40.30
N THR A 187 -13.58 -28.65 -39.06
CA THR A 187 -14.84 -29.31 -38.68
C THR A 187 -15.18 -28.92 -37.24
N PRO A 188 -16.30 -28.23 -36.95
CA PRO A 188 -17.29 -27.62 -37.88
C PRO A 188 -16.70 -26.60 -38.88
N PRO A 189 -17.44 -26.21 -39.94
CA PRO A 189 -16.95 -25.29 -40.98
C PRO A 189 -17.07 -23.80 -40.66
N GLU A 190 -17.83 -23.41 -39.62
CA GLU A 190 -18.05 -22.02 -39.20
C GLU A 190 -17.89 -21.88 -37.67
N PRO A 191 -17.30 -20.79 -37.15
CA PRO A 191 -16.72 -19.65 -37.87
C PRO A 191 -15.48 -20.05 -38.68
N LYS A 192 -15.14 -19.29 -39.72
CA LYS A 192 -14.06 -19.66 -40.65
C LYS A 192 -12.70 -19.28 -40.09
N ILE A 193 -11.84 -20.25 -39.84
CA ILE A 193 -10.47 -20.05 -39.35
C ILE A 193 -9.51 -20.06 -40.53
N GLN A 194 -8.56 -19.12 -40.53
CA GLN A 194 -7.54 -18.95 -41.54
C GLN A 194 -6.17 -18.67 -40.89
N ALA A 195 -5.12 -19.19 -41.52
CA ALA A 195 -3.75 -18.77 -41.24
C ALA A 195 -3.51 -17.36 -41.82
N LYS A 196 -2.71 -16.55 -41.13
CA LYS A 196 -2.17 -15.28 -41.60
C LYS A 196 -0.69 -15.21 -41.25
N TRP A 197 0.14 -14.91 -42.24
CA TRP A 197 1.59 -14.77 -42.07
C TRP A 197 1.97 -13.60 -41.16
N ILE A 198 3.03 -13.81 -40.38
CA ILE A 198 3.73 -12.79 -39.58
C ILE A 198 5.11 -12.53 -40.21
N ASP A 199 5.80 -13.61 -40.56
CA ASP A 199 7.08 -13.65 -41.26
C ASP A 199 7.07 -14.81 -42.28
N GLU A 200 8.21 -15.24 -42.79
CA GLU A 200 8.35 -16.30 -43.82
C GLU A 200 8.13 -17.74 -43.30
N ARG A 201 8.04 -17.93 -41.97
CA ARG A 201 7.99 -19.24 -41.29
C ARG A 201 6.85 -19.36 -40.28
N THR A 202 6.39 -18.22 -39.77
CA THR A 202 5.37 -18.11 -38.71
C THR A 202 4.04 -17.59 -39.25
N VAL A 203 2.97 -18.35 -39.04
CA VAL A 203 1.59 -17.85 -39.15
C VAL A 203 0.95 -17.72 -37.78
N HIS A 204 -0.03 -16.83 -37.65
CA HIS A 204 -1.05 -16.95 -36.61
C HIS A 204 -2.37 -17.45 -37.17
N LEU A 205 -3.17 -18.08 -36.31
CA LEU A 205 -4.57 -18.36 -36.62
C LEU A 205 -5.43 -17.13 -36.32
N SER A 206 -6.37 -16.86 -37.22
CA SER A 206 -7.43 -15.88 -37.02
C SER A 206 -8.75 -16.40 -37.57
N PHE A 207 -9.88 -15.86 -37.10
CA PHE A 207 -11.21 -16.32 -37.50
C PHE A 207 -12.11 -15.16 -37.95
N THR A 208 -13.06 -15.48 -38.82
CA THR A 208 -14.18 -14.60 -39.22
C THR A 208 -15.51 -15.24 -38.85
N GLY A 209 -16.35 -14.49 -38.13
CA GLY A 209 -17.60 -14.94 -37.52
C GLY A 209 -17.58 -14.83 -35.98
N CYS A 210 -18.37 -15.68 -35.32
CA CYS A 210 -18.32 -15.94 -33.87
C CYS A 210 -18.44 -17.44 -33.59
N PHE A 211 -17.91 -17.87 -32.45
CA PHE A 211 -18.17 -19.21 -31.91
C PHE A 211 -19.51 -19.22 -31.17
N ASP A 212 -20.03 -20.42 -30.90
CA ASP A 212 -21.36 -20.64 -30.34
C ASP A 212 -21.35 -22.00 -29.63
N TYR A 213 -21.26 -21.98 -28.30
CA TYR A 213 -20.99 -23.15 -27.48
C TYR A 213 -22.13 -24.19 -27.52
N GLU A 214 -23.38 -23.75 -27.69
CA GLU A 214 -24.52 -24.67 -27.84
C GLU A 214 -24.54 -25.37 -29.21
N LYS A 215 -24.05 -24.73 -30.29
CA LYS A 215 -23.88 -25.38 -31.60
C LYS A 215 -22.66 -26.31 -31.65
N ALA A 216 -21.51 -25.87 -31.13
CA ALA A 216 -20.27 -26.63 -31.25
C ALA A 216 -19.24 -26.30 -30.16
N LYS A 217 -18.93 -27.32 -29.34
CA LYS A 217 -17.95 -27.23 -28.25
C LYS A 217 -16.51 -27.50 -28.67
N ASP A 218 -16.29 -28.26 -29.74
CA ASP A 218 -14.97 -28.65 -30.20
C ASP A 218 -14.83 -28.53 -31.71
N TYR A 219 -13.67 -28.03 -32.15
CA TYR A 219 -13.29 -27.79 -33.53
C TYR A 219 -11.97 -28.49 -33.84
N LYS A 220 -11.93 -29.19 -34.97
CA LYS A 220 -10.71 -29.81 -35.50
C LYS A 220 -10.22 -29.04 -36.72
N ILE A 221 -9.06 -28.41 -36.58
CA ILE A 221 -8.38 -27.62 -37.62
C ILE A 221 -7.25 -28.47 -38.17
N THR A 222 -7.11 -28.52 -39.50
CA THR A 222 -5.97 -29.17 -40.18
C THR A 222 -5.28 -28.17 -41.07
N LEU A 223 -4.01 -27.92 -40.76
CA LEU A 223 -3.10 -27.09 -41.52
C LEU A 223 -2.31 -27.96 -42.50
N GLU A 224 -2.03 -27.43 -43.68
CA GLU A 224 -1.01 -27.93 -44.62
C GLU A 224 0.09 -26.88 -44.73
N ALA A 225 1.35 -27.30 -44.69
CA ALA A 225 2.50 -26.51 -45.13
C ALA A 225 3.04 -27.17 -46.40
N LYS A 226 3.14 -26.40 -47.50
CA LYS A 226 3.41 -26.92 -48.85
C LYS A 226 4.39 -26.05 -49.62
N ASP A 227 5.45 -26.66 -50.14
CA ASP A 227 6.53 -25.98 -50.87
C ASP A 227 6.11 -25.48 -52.26
N HIS A 228 7.06 -24.87 -52.98
CA HIS A 228 6.91 -24.40 -54.36
C HIS A 228 7.87 -25.11 -55.34
N GLY A 229 8.48 -26.22 -54.93
CA GLY A 229 9.40 -26.99 -55.76
C GLY A 229 8.71 -27.93 -56.74
N THR A 230 9.42 -28.94 -57.23
CA THR A 230 8.94 -29.79 -58.33
C THR A 230 9.57 -31.19 -58.24
N PRO A 231 8.80 -32.24 -57.89
CA PRO A 231 7.38 -32.23 -57.51
C PRO A 231 7.17 -31.56 -56.14
N PRO A 232 6.07 -30.81 -55.92
CA PRO A 232 5.87 -30.12 -54.65
C PRO A 232 5.35 -31.06 -53.57
N LEU A 233 5.99 -31.01 -52.40
CA LEU A 233 5.74 -31.80 -51.21
C LEU A 233 4.95 -30.99 -50.16
N SER A 234 4.38 -31.69 -49.18
CA SER A 234 3.69 -31.03 -48.06
C SER A 234 3.65 -31.90 -46.80
N SER A 235 3.53 -31.24 -45.65
CA SER A 235 3.17 -31.88 -44.38
C SER A 235 1.89 -31.27 -43.79
N THR A 236 1.28 -31.95 -42.82
CA THR A 236 0.07 -31.46 -42.16
C THR A 236 0.18 -31.48 -40.63
N ALA A 237 -0.44 -30.49 -40.00
CA ALA A 237 -0.59 -30.40 -38.54
C ALA A 237 -2.07 -30.34 -38.17
N VAL A 238 -2.42 -30.90 -37.02
CA VAL A 238 -3.79 -30.96 -36.51
C VAL A 238 -3.86 -30.26 -35.17
N ILE A 239 -4.78 -29.31 -35.05
CA ILE A 239 -5.01 -28.51 -33.85
C ILE A 239 -6.47 -28.68 -33.42
N SER A 240 -6.68 -29.06 -32.16
CA SER A 240 -7.99 -29.11 -31.54
C SER A 240 -8.27 -27.82 -30.77
N LEU A 241 -9.32 -27.11 -31.16
CA LEU A 241 -9.85 -25.93 -30.47
C LEU A 241 -11.06 -26.37 -29.66
N SER A 242 -11.09 -26.07 -28.36
CA SER A 242 -12.28 -26.26 -27.51
C SER A 242 -12.87 -24.90 -27.13
N VAL A 243 -14.18 -24.77 -27.18
CA VAL A 243 -14.91 -23.52 -26.92
C VAL A 243 -15.30 -23.45 -25.45
N GLY A 244 -14.96 -22.35 -24.80
CA GLY A 244 -15.43 -22.00 -23.46
C GLY A 244 -16.82 -21.36 -23.53
N ASP A 245 -17.73 -21.88 -22.71
CA ASP A 245 -19.05 -21.33 -22.42
C ASP A 245 -18.94 -19.97 -21.72
N THR A 246 -19.81 -19.03 -22.05
CA THR A 246 -19.83 -17.66 -21.50
C THR A 246 -21.26 -17.24 -21.13
N ASN A 247 -21.46 -15.98 -20.71
CA ASN A 247 -22.80 -15.43 -20.58
C ASN A 247 -23.51 -15.31 -21.94
N THR A 248 -24.36 -16.29 -22.26
CA THR A 248 -25.27 -16.26 -23.42
C THR A 248 -26.75 -16.35 -23.03
N HIS A 249 -27.06 -16.51 -21.75
CA HIS A 249 -28.39 -16.45 -21.16
C HIS A 249 -28.41 -15.47 -19.98
N MET A 250 -29.50 -14.70 -19.86
CA MET A 250 -29.69 -13.81 -18.71
C MET A 250 -30.44 -14.54 -17.59
N PRO A 251 -30.17 -14.23 -16.31
CA PRO A 251 -30.80 -14.86 -15.17
C PRO A 251 -32.21 -14.32 -15.01
N GLU A 252 -33.17 -15.25 -14.89
CA GLU A 252 -34.60 -14.94 -14.78
C GLU A 252 -35.09 -15.21 -13.35
N PHE A 253 -35.77 -14.25 -12.71
CA PHE A 253 -36.36 -14.45 -11.38
C PHE A 253 -37.58 -15.38 -11.45
N LYS A 254 -37.59 -16.43 -10.60
CA LYS A 254 -38.70 -17.41 -10.54
C LYS A 254 -40.05 -16.79 -10.10
N LYS A 255 -40.02 -15.64 -9.44
CA LYS A 255 -41.19 -14.87 -8.98
C LYS A 255 -40.89 -13.38 -9.17
N LYS A 256 -41.87 -12.60 -9.66
CA LYS A 256 -41.68 -11.17 -9.99
C LYS A 256 -42.00 -10.19 -8.86
N GLU A 257 -42.69 -10.64 -7.82
CA GLU A 257 -43.22 -9.79 -6.74
C GLU A 257 -42.97 -10.41 -5.38
N PHE A 258 -42.46 -9.62 -4.43
CA PHE A 258 -42.25 -10.02 -3.04
C PHE A 258 -42.89 -8.98 -2.12
N GLN A 259 -43.43 -9.44 -1.00
CA GLN A 259 -44.03 -8.62 0.03
C GLN A 259 -43.52 -9.13 1.37
N THR A 260 -43.09 -8.22 2.24
CA THR A 260 -42.64 -8.56 3.60
C THR A 260 -43.01 -7.45 4.56
N GLU A 261 -43.45 -7.86 5.75
CA GLU A 261 -43.62 -6.97 6.90
C GLU A 261 -42.34 -7.01 7.72
N VAL A 262 -41.86 -5.85 8.20
CA VAL A 262 -40.70 -5.74 9.08
C VAL A 262 -40.97 -4.68 10.14
N HIS A 263 -40.57 -4.94 11.38
CA HIS A 263 -40.68 -3.94 12.42
C HIS A 263 -39.68 -2.82 12.20
N GLU A 264 -40.04 -1.60 12.58
CA GLU A 264 -39.17 -0.44 12.48
C GLU A 264 -37.96 -0.50 13.43
N MET A 265 -37.04 0.45 13.26
CA MET A 265 -35.85 0.65 14.11
C MET A 265 -35.00 -0.63 14.35
N LYS A 266 -35.13 -1.62 13.48
CA LYS A 266 -34.52 -2.95 13.61
C LYS A 266 -33.71 -3.32 12.36
N LEU A 267 -32.58 -3.97 12.61
CA LEU A 267 -31.69 -4.48 11.57
C LEU A 267 -31.94 -5.97 11.35
N TYR A 268 -32.16 -6.35 10.09
CA TYR A 268 -32.46 -7.72 9.71
C TYR A 268 -31.45 -8.25 8.69
N LYS A 269 -30.95 -9.47 8.91
CA LYS A 269 -30.11 -10.20 7.97
C LYS A 269 -30.90 -11.39 7.42
N ASP A 270 -30.79 -11.64 6.12
CA ASP A 270 -31.46 -12.75 5.42
C ASP A 270 -32.99 -12.76 5.69
N VAL A 271 -33.65 -11.62 5.46
CA VAL A 271 -35.11 -11.43 5.69
C VAL A 271 -35.91 -12.43 4.87
N PHE A 272 -35.58 -12.49 3.58
CA PHE A 272 -36.10 -13.43 2.61
C PHE A 272 -35.09 -13.61 1.50
N ARG A 273 -35.23 -14.73 0.77
CA ARG A 273 -34.41 -15.08 -0.39
C ARG A 273 -35.27 -15.11 -1.64
N PHE A 274 -34.66 -14.76 -2.77
CA PHE A 274 -35.29 -14.86 -4.08
C PHE A 274 -34.40 -15.63 -5.06
N PRO A 275 -34.84 -16.80 -5.55
CA PRO A 275 -34.07 -17.58 -6.49
C PRO A 275 -34.24 -17.08 -7.94
N VAL A 276 -33.17 -17.22 -8.71
CA VAL A 276 -33.15 -17.05 -10.16
C VAL A 276 -32.91 -18.39 -10.86
N GLU A 277 -33.19 -18.46 -12.14
CA GLU A 277 -32.76 -19.54 -13.03
C GLU A 277 -31.90 -18.95 -14.14
N ASP A 278 -30.78 -19.63 -14.41
CA ASP A 278 -29.87 -19.33 -15.51
C ASP A 278 -29.52 -20.66 -16.19
N LYS A 279 -29.20 -20.61 -17.49
CA LYS A 279 -29.03 -21.76 -18.39
C LYS A 279 -27.57 -22.00 -18.77
N ASP A 280 -26.68 -21.04 -18.53
CA ASP A 280 -25.24 -21.16 -18.78
C ASP A 280 -24.57 -22.07 -17.72
N THR A 281 -23.34 -22.54 -17.96
CA THR A 281 -22.71 -23.60 -17.15
C THR A 281 -22.60 -23.20 -15.65
N PRO A 282 -23.17 -24.00 -14.72
CA PRO A 282 -23.20 -23.65 -13.30
C PRO A 282 -21.82 -23.40 -12.68
N ASN A 283 -21.76 -22.42 -11.78
CA ASN A 283 -20.56 -21.92 -11.09
C ASN A 283 -19.53 -21.16 -11.95
N THR A 284 -19.84 -20.85 -13.22
CA THR A 284 -19.10 -19.85 -14.02
C THR A 284 -19.49 -18.43 -13.61
N ASP A 285 -18.70 -17.42 -14.01
CA ASP A 285 -19.10 -16.01 -13.86
C ASP A 285 -20.18 -15.59 -14.88
N GLY A 286 -20.35 -16.36 -15.97
CA GLY A 286 -21.53 -16.33 -16.82
C GLY A 286 -22.80 -16.70 -16.04
N TRP A 287 -22.81 -17.81 -15.32
CA TRP A 287 -23.98 -18.25 -14.54
C TRP A 287 -24.21 -17.50 -13.21
N ARG A 288 -23.18 -16.89 -12.61
CA ARG A 288 -23.30 -16.21 -11.32
C ARG A 288 -24.14 -14.94 -11.40
N ALA A 289 -25.23 -14.92 -10.64
CA ALA A 289 -26.12 -13.78 -10.50
C ALA A 289 -25.49 -12.66 -9.67
N LYS A 290 -25.81 -11.42 -10.05
CA LYS A 290 -25.35 -10.17 -9.46
C LYS A 290 -26.55 -9.24 -9.35
N PHE A 291 -27.04 -9.07 -8.12
CA PHE A 291 -28.24 -8.28 -7.84
C PHE A 291 -27.91 -6.81 -7.59
N PHE A 292 -28.81 -5.92 -8.00
CA PHE A 292 -28.65 -4.48 -7.83
C PHE A 292 -30.00 -3.77 -7.65
N PHE A 293 -30.00 -2.62 -6.98
CA PHE A 293 -31.19 -1.78 -6.85
C PHE A 293 -31.36 -0.88 -8.08
N ILE A 294 -32.53 -0.92 -8.69
CA ILE A 294 -32.96 -0.03 -9.78
C ILE A 294 -33.56 1.27 -9.20
N SER A 295 -34.35 1.16 -8.13
CA SER A 295 -34.98 2.30 -7.43
C SER A 295 -35.47 1.90 -6.02
N GLY A 296 -35.70 2.90 -5.16
CA GLY A 296 -36.31 2.77 -3.83
C GLY A 296 -35.31 2.61 -2.67
N ASN A 297 -34.00 2.57 -2.97
CA ASN A 297 -32.93 2.41 -1.98
C ASN A 297 -31.91 3.56 -2.03
N GLU A 298 -32.40 4.77 -2.31
CA GLU A 298 -31.59 5.99 -2.44
C GLU A 298 -30.86 6.32 -1.12
N GLU A 299 -31.49 6.03 0.01
CA GLU A 299 -30.97 6.18 1.36
C GLU A 299 -29.93 5.11 1.75
N ARG A 300 -29.76 4.04 0.93
CA ARG A 300 -28.90 2.87 1.19
C ARG A 300 -29.23 2.19 2.53
N ILE A 301 -30.50 1.92 2.76
CA ILE A 301 -31.04 1.23 3.94
C ILE A 301 -31.05 -0.28 3.72
N PHE A 302 -31.30 -0.71 2.49
CA PHE A 302 -31.40 -2.11 2.10
C PHE A 302 -30.10 -2.60 1.46
N LYS A 303 -29.83 -3.90 1.59
CA LYS A 303 -28.71 -4.59 0.96
C LYS A 303 -29.22 -5.86 0.28
N VAL A 304 -28.65 -6.18 -0.87
CA VAL A 304 -28.81 -7.46 -1.55
C VAL A 304 -27.43 -8.06 -1.81
N GLU A 305 -27.30 -9.37 -1.59
CA GLU A 305 -26.09 -10.14 -1.86
C GLU A 305 -26.46 -11.48 -2.50
N THR A 306 -25.59 -12.03 -3.35
CA THR A 306 -25.78 -13.37 -3.93
C THR A 306 -25.25 -14.43 -2.97
N ASP A 307 -26.03 -15.47 -2.68
CA ASP A 307 -25.53 -16.66 -2.00
C ASP A 307 -24.54 -17.41 -2.92
N PRO A 308 -23.27 -17.60 -2.51
CA PRO A 308 -22.25 -18.18 -3.37
C PRO A 308 -22.41 -19.69 -3.63
N LYS A 309 -23.41 -20.35 -3.02
CA LYS A 309 -23.74 -21.77 -3.22
C LYS A 309 -25.05 -21.97 -3.98
N THR A 310 -26.07 -21.16 -3.71
CA THR A 310 -27.42 -21.33 -4.30
C THR A 310 -27.74 -20.35 -5.43
N ASN A 311 -26.91 -19.32 -5.66
CA ASN A 311 -27.14 -18.23 -6.62
C ASN A 311 -28.38 -17.36 -6.29
N GLU A 312 -28.96 -17.52 -5.11
CA GLU A 312 -30.13 -16.78 -4.64
C GLU A 312 -29.76 -15.36 -4.20
N GLY A 313 -30.67 -14.41 -4.40
CA GLY A 313 -30.55 -13.08 -3.81
C GLY A 313 -31.01 -13.08 -2.36
N ILE A 314 -30.10 -12.77 -1.45
CA ILE A 314 -30.34 -12.60 -0.01
C ILE A 314 -30.73 -11.13 0.24
N PHE A 315 -31.92 -10.88 0.78
CA PHE A 315 -32.35 -9.54 1.17
C PHE A 315 -31.97 -9.21 2.63
N SER A 316 -31.55 -7.98 2.91
CA SER A 316 -31.21 -7.53 4.27
C SER A 316 -31.45 -6.03 4.49
N ILE A 317 -31.74 -5.66 5.74
CA ILE A 317 -31.92 -4.29 6.22
C ILE A 317 -30.69 -3.93 7.06
N VAL A 318 -29.91 -2.97 6.58
CA VAL A 318 -28.58 -2.61 7.12
C VAL A 318 -28.50 -1.21 7.74
N LYS A 319 -29.64 -0.52 7.80
CA LYS A 319 -29.87 0.69 8.60
C LYS A 319 -31.27 0.64 9.19
N GLU A 320 -31.47 1.31 10.32
CA GLU A 320 -32.79 1.59 10.85
C GLU A 320 -33.60 2.49 9.89
N LYS A 321 -34.91 2.25 9.84
CA LYS A 321 -35.93 3.16 9.29
C LYS A 321 -37.07 3.19 10.30
N ASN A 322 -37.73 4.33 10.42
CA ASN A 322 -38.78 4.60 11.41
C ASN A 322 -40.13 4.86 10.71
N TYR A 323 -41.22 4.48 11.36
CA TYR A 323 -42.54 4.28 10.75
C TYR A 323 -43.25 5.61 10.40
N GLU A 324 -43.29 6.58 11.31
CA GLU A 324 -43.99 7.87 11.13
C GLU A 324 -43.39 8.67 9.97
N ASN A 325 -42.11 8.45 9.69
CA ASN A 325 -41.43 9.01 8.52
C ASN A 325 -41.71 8.22 7.23
N THR A 326 -41.97 6.91 7.26
CA THR A 326 -42.25 6.08 6.07
C THR A 326 -42.88 4.73 6.42
N THR A 327 -44.19 4.59 6.23
CA THR A 327 -44.93 3.34 6.53
C THR A 327 -44.79 2.22 5.48
N MET A 328 -44.45 2.56 4.23
CA MET A 328 -44.31 1.60 3.12
C MET A 328 -43.18 2.01 2.18
N VAL A 329 -42.41 1.03 1.71
CA VAL A 329 -41.31 1.21 0.74
C VAL A 329 -41.50 0.26 -0.44
N GLU A 330 -41.43 0.79 -1.66
CA GLU A 330 -41.38 0.00 -2.89
C GLU A 330 -39.96 0.00 -3.45
N LEU A 331 -39.33 -1.19 -3.49
CA LEU A 331 -38.01 -1.40 -4.08
C LEU A 331 -38.16 -2.08 -5.44
N LYS A 332 -37.32 -1.67 -6.38
CA LYS A 332 -37.12 -2.43 -7.63
C LYS A 332 -35.71 -2.99 -7.66
N ILE A 333 -35.59 -4.32 -7.74
CA ILE A 333 -34.31 -5.03 -7.76
C ILE A 333 -34.13 -5.67 -9.12
N GLY A 334 -32.98 -5.44 -9.75
CA GLY A 334 -32.57 -6.08 -11.00
C GLY A 334 -31.57 -7.21 -10.75
N VAL A 335 -31.44 -8.10 -11.74
CA VAL A 335 -30.38 -9.10 -11.80
C VAL A 335 -29.68 -9.08 -13.15
N GLU A 336 -28.36 -9.11 -13.10
CA GLU A 336 -27.45 -9.35 -14.22
C GLU A 336 -26.44 -10.42 -13.79
N ASN A 337 -25.55 -10.84 -14.67
CA ASN A 337 -24.49 -11.80 -14.35
C ASN A 337 -23.21 -11.07 -13.91
N ILE A 338 -22.18 -11.81 -13.49
CA ILE A 338 -20.86 -11.25 -13.25
C ILE A 338 -20.13 -10.99 -14.59
N GLU A 339 -20.18 -11.94 -15.53
CA GLU A 339 -19.70 -11.75 -16.90
C GLU A 339 -20.73 -10.98 -17.76
N PRO A 340 -20.34 -10.00 -18.60
CA PRO A 340 -21.27 -9.29 -19.47
C PRO A 340 -21.87 -10.17 -20.58
N PHE A 341 -23.18 -10.05 -20.83
CA PHE A 341 -23.90 -10.83 -21.85
C PHE A 341 -23.33 -10.65 -23.28
N THR A 342 -23.01 -11.77 -23.92
CA THR A 342 -22.60 -11.86 -25.32
C THR A 342 -23.18 -13.09 -26.01
N LYS A 343 -23.84 -12.94 -27.16
CA LYS A 343 -24.39 -14.08 -27.92
C LYS A 343 -24.06 -14.01 -29.40
N CYS A 344 -23.70 -15.15 -29.98
CA CYS A 344 -23.45 -15.27 -31.41
C CYS A 344 -24.77 -15.32 -32.20
N VAL A 345 -25.05 -14.31 -33.02
CA VAL A 345 -26.28 -14.22 -33.81
C VAL A 345 -25.93 -13.94 -35.27
N ASN A 346 -26.34 -14.83 -36.16
CA ASN A 346 -26.08 -14.76 -37.61
C ASN A 346 -24.60 -14.53 -37.95
N GLY A 347 -23.69 -15.21 -37.22
CA GLY A 347 -22.25 -15.08 -37.40
C GLY A 347 -21.64 -13.77 -36.91
N LYS A 348 -22.37 -12.96 -36.10
CA LYS A 348 -21.83 -11.78 -35.44
C LYS A 348 -22.02 -11.86 -33.93
N LEU A 349 -20.97 -11.52 -33.18
CA LEU A 349 -21.02 -11.46 -31.72
C LEU A 349 -21.81 -10.21 -31.30
N ILE A 350 -23.04 -10.39 -30.82
CA ILE A 350 -23.83 -9.32 -30.23
C ILE A 350 -23.46 -9.21 -28.75
N LYS A 351 -23.04 -8.02 -28.33
CA LYS A 351 -22.87 -7.66 -26.91
C LYS A 351 -24.09 -6.90 -26.42
N GLN A 352 -24.29 -6.80 -25.11
CA GLN A 352 -25.42 -6.10 -24.51
C GLN A 352 -25.47 -4.60 -24.87
N ASP A 353 -26.20 -4.23 -25.92
CA ASP A 353 -26.72 -2.87 -26.10
C ASP A 353 -27.95 -2.69 -25.19
N GLY A 354 -27.91 -1.69 -24.31
CA GLY A 354 -28.93 -1.42 -23.28
C GLY A 354 -30.33 -1.09 -23.80
N LYS A 355 -30.52 -1.03 -25.12
CA LYS A 355 -31.84 -0.99 -25.77
C LYS A 355 -32.45 -2.36 -26.04
N LEU A 356 -31.62 -3.38 -26.31
CA LEU A 356 -32.06 -4.68 -26.83
C LEU A 356 -32.26 -5.72 -25.72
N TYR A 357 -31.39 -5.74 -24.72
CA TYR A 357 -31.45 -6.67 -23.59
C TYR A 357 -31.50 -5.90 -22.28
N ARG A 358 -32.68 -5.88 -21.65
CA ARG A 358 -32.89 -5.32 -20.31
C ARG A 358 -32.70 -6.43 -19.27
N PRO A 359 -31.93 -6.19 -18.20
CA PRO A 359 -31.92 -7.04 -17.02
C PRO A 359 -33.33 -7.35 -16.52
N ASP A 360 -33.57 -8.58 -16.06
CA ASP A 360 -34.83 -8.94 -15.41
C ASP A 360 -34.95 -8.21 -14.06
N SER A 361 -36.17 -8.02 -13.56
CA SER A 361 -36.41 -7.24 -12.35
C SER A 361 -37.63 -7.68 -11.56
N ILE A 362 -37.53 -7.61 -10.23
CA ILE A 362 -38.63 -7.82 -9.28
C ILE A 362 -39.05 -6.51 -8.62
N SER A 363 -40.31 -6.46 -8.21
CA SER A 363 -40.83 -5.49 -7.24
C SER A 363 -40.83 -6.11 -5.85
N VAL A 364 -40.33 -5.38 -4.84
CA VAL A 364 -40.43 -5.75 -3.43
C VAL A 364 -41.17 -4.64 -2.70
N THR A 365 -42.34 -4.95 -2.15
CA THR A 365 -43.03 -4.07 -1.21
C THR A 365 -42.63 -4.43 0.22
N ILE A 366 -42.21 -3.44 0.99
CA ILE A 366 -41.92 -3.58 2.42
C ILE A 366 -42.89 -2.69 3.16
N THR A 367 -43.75 -3.32 3.97
CA THR A 367 -44.61 -2.62 4.93
C THR A 367 -43.90 -2.58 6.27
N MET A 368 -43.77 -1.39 6.84
CA MET A 368 -43.20 -1.21 8.16
C MET A 368 -44.28 -1.50 9.21
N ILE A 369 -43.94 -2.28 10.24
CA ILE A 369 -44.72 -2.43 11.45
C ILE A 369 -44.22 -1.40 12.47
N ASP A 370 -45.13 -0.49 12.78
CA ASP A 370 -45.22 0.39 13.95
C ASP A 370 -44.88 -0.38 15.26
N ASP A 371 -43.88 0.08 16.01
CA ASP A 371 -43.51 -0.45 17.32
C ASP A 371 -43.40 0.67 18.36
N ASN A 372 -44.48 0.91 19.11
CA ASN A 372 -44.62 1.81 20.27
C ASN A 372 -43.31 2.49 20.74
N ASP A 373 -43.13 3.74 20.33
CA ASP A 373 -41.98 4.57 20.66
C ASP A 373 -41.96 4.95 22.17
N PRO A 374 -40.84 5.40 22.76
CA PRO A 374 -40.79 5.82 24.16
C PRO A 374 -41.18 7.31 24.32
N PRO A 375 -41.98 7.68 25.33
CA PRO A 375 -42.46 9.05 25.52
C PRO A 375 -41.33 10.08 25.67
N VAL A 376 -41.38 11.23 24.99
CA VAL A 376 -40.30 12.21 24.93
C VAL A 376 -40.57 13.44 25.80
N PHE A 377 -39.70 13.70 26.78
CA PHE A 377 -39.72 14.90 27.62
C PHE A 377 -39.28 16.16 26.86
N GLN A 378 -40.02 17.26 27.03
CA GLN A 378 -39.76 18.57 26.44
C GLN A 378 -39.73 19.68 27.51
N PRO A 379 -38.56 20.18 27.93
CA PRO A 379 -37.21 19.75 27.57
C PRO A 379 -36.79 18.39 28.18
N PRO A 380 -35.77 17.70 27.61
CA PRO A 380 -35.27 16.41 28.11
C PRO A 380 -34.41 16.51 29.39
N LYS A 381 -34.14 17.73 29.85
CA LYS A 381 -33.55 18.07 31.15
C LYS A 381 -34.19 19.36 31.63
N ALA A 382 -34.42 19.50 32.93
CA ALA A 382 -35.02 20.70 33.50
C ALA A 382 -34.11 21.30 34.59
N ASP A 383 -33.82 22.60 34.48
CA ASP A 383 -33.13 23.36 35.52
C ASP A 383 -34.16 24.20 36.29
N VAL A 384 -34.29 23.93 37.58
CA VAL A 384 -35.17 24.62 38.53
C VAL A 384 -34.30 25.45 39.46
N TYR A 385 -34.74 26.66 39.81
CA TYR A 385 -34.04 27.52 40.77
C TYR A 385 -34.94 27.79 41.96
N GLU A 386 -34.56 27.25 43.11
CA GLU A 386 -35.30 27.38 44.37
C GLU A 386 -34.41 28.03 45.43
N LYS A 387 -34.99 28.47 46.54
CA LYS A 387 -34.21 28.81 47.74
C LYS A 387 -34.22 27.63 48.69
N GLU A 388 -33.16 27.48 49.46
CA GLU A 388 -33.22 26.60 50.64
C GLU A 388 -34.15 27.15 51.71
N GLU A 389 -34.45 26.32 52.72
CA GLU A 389 -35.40 26.58 53.80
C GLU A 389 -36.83 26.99 53.37
N SER A 390 -37.13 26.99 52.07
CA SER A 390 -38.46 27.20 51.47
C SER A 390 -39.49 26.25 52.08
N GLU A 391 -40.67 26.77 52.40
CA GLU A 391 -41.76 26.00 53.00
C GLU A 391 -42.27 24.87 52.08
N PRO A 392 -42.50 23.65 52.61
CA PRO A 392 -42.99 22.52 51.83
C PRO A 392 -44.35 22.74 51.16
N GLY A 393 -44.61 21.97 50.08
CA GLY A 393 -45.84 21.96 49.30
C GLY A 393 -45.77 22.74 47.98
N ARG A 394 -44.71 23.55 47.79
CA ARG A 394 -44.46 24.32 46.56
C ARG A 394 -44.21 23.40 45.35
N VAL A 395 -44.77 23.77 44.20
CA VAL A 395 -44.48 23.16 42.89
C VAL A 395 -43.13 23.67 42.38
N LEU A 396 -42.26 22.74 41.97
CA LEU A 396 -40.92 22.99 41.48
C LEU A 396 -40.86 22.92 39.94
N PHE A 397 -41.49 21.89 39.37
CA PHE A 397 -41.49 21.63 37.93
C PHE A 397 -42.75 20.86 37.50
N THR A 398 -43.21 21.10 36.27
CA THR A 398 -44.24 20.29 35.62
C THR A 398 -43.70 19.87 34.25
N PRO A 399 -43.45 18.57 34.01
CA PRO A 399 -42.93 18.11 32.73
C PRO A 399 -43.97 18.29 31.63
N LYS A 400 -43.49 18.45 30.40
CA LYS A 400 -44.29 18.20 29.20
C LYS A 400 -43.71 16.98 28.51
N VAL A 401 -44.59 16.06 28.15
CA VAL A 401 -44.26 14.82 27.45
C VAL A 401 -45.05 14.81 26.15
N TYR A 402 -44.40 14.37 25.08
CA TYR A 402 -45.02 14.10 23.79
C TYR A 402 -44.53 12.75 23.29
N ASP A 403 -45.41 12.01 22.65
CA ASP A 403 -45.23 10.63 22.21
C ASP A 403 -46.05 10.50 20.90
N PRO A 404 -45.55 9.80 19.86
CA PRO A 404 -46.29 9.65 18.61
C PRO A 404 -47.56 8.80 18.76
N ASP A 405 -47.52 7.78 19.62
CA ASP A 405 -48.47 6.66 19.64
C ASP A 405 -49.42 6.76 20.84
N SER A 406 -48.87 7.18 21.98
CA SER A 406 -49.58 7.28 23.25
C SER A 406 -49.97 8.71 23.59
N SER A 407 -51.10 8.87 24.29
CA SER A 407 -51.58 10.17 24.78
C SER A 407 -51.90 10.18 26.27
N SER A 408 -51.65 9.05 26.95
CA SER A 408 -51.81 8.86 28.38
C SER A 408 -50.47 8.42 28.98
N PHE A 409 -49.96 9.19 29.94
CA PHE A 409 -48.70 8.91 30.60
C PHE A 409 -48.90 8.74 32.10
N ARG A 410 -48.12 7.84 32.70
CA ARG A 410 -47.91 7.77 34.15
C ARG A 410 -46.48 8.20 34.47
N PHE A 411 -46.32 8.90 35.57
CA PHE A 411 -45.05 9.48 36.00
C PHE A 411 -44.54 8.80 37.28
N GLU A 412 -43.25 8.49 37.32
CA GLU A 412 -42.59 7.78 38.43
C GLU A 412 -41.36 8.56 38.89
N LEU A 413 -41.14 8.62 40.21
CA LEU A 413 -39.93 9.19 40.80
C LEU A 413 -38.87 8.07 40.90
N VAL A 414 -37.77 8.22 40.18
CA VAL A 414 -36.76 7.16 40.01
C VAL A 414 -35.58 7.33 40.97
N ASP A 415 -35.17 8.59 41.21
CA ASP A 415 -34.09 8.92 42.15
C ASP A 415 -34.35 10.28 42.83
N ASP A 416 -34.23 10.30 44.16
CA ASP A 416 -34.41 11.45 45.07
C ASP A 416 -33.61 11.18 46.37
N PRO A 417 -32.27 11.37 46.37
CA PRO A 417 -31.38 10.87 47.43
C PRO A 417 -31.76 11.25 48.87
N ALA A 418 -32.15 12.50 49.12
CA ALA A 418 -32.59 13.03 50.41
C ALA A 418 -34.09 12.82 50.68
N ASN A 419 -34.84 12.29 49.70
CA ASN A 419 -36.30 12.14 49.73
C ASN A 419 -36.99 13.51 49.98
N TRP A 420 -36.58 14.55 49.25
CA TRP A 420 -37.06 15.93 49.44
C TRP A 420 -38.25 16.29 48.54
N VAL A 421 -38.54 15.50 47.51
CA VAL A 421 -39.63 15.78 46.55
C VAL A 421 -40.67 14.66 46.49
N SER A 422 -41.80 14.98 45.86
CA SER A 422 -42.79 14.00 45.41
C SER A 422 -43.25 14.34 44.00
N ILE A 423 -43.67 13.34 43.23
CA ILE A 423 -44.27 13.50 41.91
C ILE A 423 -45.75 13.09 41.93
N ASP A 424 -46.61 13.82 41.22
CA ASP A 424 -47.97 13.37 40.92
C ASP A 424 -47.98 12.40 39.73
N GLU A 425 -48.57 11.22 39.90
CA GLU A 425 -48.55 10.10 38.94
C GLU A 425 -49.15 10.48 37.57
N LYS A 426 -50.05 11.48 37.48
CA LYS A 426 -50.84 11.77 36.28
C LYS A 426 -50.42 13.05 35.56
N THR A 427 -49.89 14.01 36.30
CA THR A 427 -49.45 15.31 35.77
C THR A 427 -47.92 15.43 35.72
N GLY A 428 -47.20 14.53 36.39
CA GLY A 428 -45.75 14.59 36.55
C GLY A 428 -45.29 15.77 37.42
N GLU A 429 -46.21 16.48 38.07
CA GLU A 429 -45.90 17.68 38.83
C GLU A 429 -45.02 17.36 40.05
N ILE A 430 -43.82 17.95 40.08
CA ILE A 430 -42.85 17.78 41.17
C ILE A 430 -43.11 18.85 42.24
N ARG A 431 -43.25 18.41 43.49
CA ARG A 431 -43.42 19.27 44.67
C ARG A 431 -42.34 19.01 45.70
N ALA A 432 -41.90 20.05 46.40
CA ALA A 432 -41.11 19.91 47.63
C ALA A 432 -42.00 19.36 48.75
N ILE A 433 -41.56 18.30 49.44
CA ILE A 433 -42.26 17.72 50.61
C ILE A 433 -41.53 17.93 51.93
N LYS A 434 -40.28 18.38 51.86
CA LYS A 434 -39.45 18.81 52.98
C LYS A 434 -38.78 20.14 52.61
N LYS A 435 -38.24 20.82 53.61
CA LYS A 435 -37.23 21.87 53.38
C LYS A 435 -35.99 21.23 52.73
N MET A 436 -35.42 21.97 51.78
CA MET A 436 -34.13 21.65 51.16
C MET A 436 -33.07 22.53 51.82
N ASP A 437 -31.87 22.01 52.02
CA ASP A 437 -30.73 22.72 52.62
C ASP A 437 -29.50 22.51 51.71
N ARG A 438 -28.70 23.55 51.48
CA ARG A 438 -27.63 23.57 50.47
C ARG A 438 -26.36 22.87 50.95
N GLU A 439 -26.15 22.85 52.27
CA GLU A 439 -25.00 22.26 52.99
C GLU A 439 -25.09 20.74 53.13
N SER A 440 -26.30 20.21 52.96
CA SER A 440 -26.65 18.81 52.92
C SER A 440 -25.70 17.99 52.03
N PRO A 441 -25.20 16.83 52.51
CA PRO A 441 -24.29 15.97 51.75
C PRO A 441 -24.94 15.28 50.53
N PHE A 442 -26.21 15.58 50.23
CA PHE A 442 -26.92 15.13 49.03
C PHE A 442 -26.95 16.18 47.90
N VAL A 443 -26.52 17.41 48.19
CA VAL A 443 -26.28 18.48 47.20
C VAL A 443 -24.83 18.37 46.70
N ASP A 444 -24.58 18.72 45.44
CA ASP A 444 -23.21 18.72 44.90
C ASP A 444 -22.49 20.06 45.03
N ALA A 445 -21.20 20.08 44.70
CA ALA A 445 -20.34 21.25 44.80
C ALA A 445 -20.71 22.41 43.84
N ASP A 446 -21.65 22.20 42.91
CA ASP A 446 -22.22 23.25 42.05
C ASP A 446 -23.53 23.83 42.66
N ASN A 447 -23.91 23.42 43.88
CA ASN A 447 -25.17 23.69 44.58
C ASN A 447 -26.42 23.09 43.89
N VAL A 448 -26.25 21.96 43.21
CA VAL A 448 -27.33 21.30 42.46
C VAL A 448 -27.78 20.03 43.17
N TYR A 449 -29.04 20.01 43.62
CA TYR A 449 -29.73 18.79 44.01
C TYR A 449 -30.29 18.09 42.77
N LYS A 450 -30.04 16.79 42.61
CA LYS A 450 -30.35 16.05 41.38
C LYS A 450 -31.45 15.01 41.61
N VAL A 451 -32.51 15.13 40.82
CA VAL A 451 -33.68 14.24 40.83
C VAL A 451 -33.83 13.60 39.46
N VAL A 452 -34.22 12.33 39.40
CA VAL A 452 -34.56 11.64 38.15
C VAL A 452 -36.02 11.21 38.19
N ILE A 453 -36.77 11.60 37.15
CA ILE A 453 -38.16 11.20 36.94
C ILE A 453 -38.26 10.34 35.68
N ALA A 454 -39.26 9.47 35.62
CA ALA A 454 -39.63 8.73 34.41
C ALA A 454 -41.04 9.08 33.96
N ALA A 455 -41.24 9.01 32.64
CA ALA A 455 -42.56 8.94 32.01
C ALA A 455 -42.69 7.56 31.38
N ILE A 456 -43.86 6.94 31.54
CA ILE A 456 -44.18 5.62 31.03
C ILE A 456 -45.54 5.73 30.33
N ASP A 457 -45.64 5.17 29.13
CA ASP A 457 -46.86 5.16 28.32
C ASP A 457 -47.88 4.07 28.77
N ASP A 458 -48.98 3.96 28.02
CA ASP A 458 -49.96 2.87 28.08
C ASP A 458 -49.80 1.82 26.95
N GLY A 459 -48.60 1.77 26.37
CA GLY A 459 -48.15 0.90 25.28
C GLY A 459 -48.06 -0.59 25.61
N LYS A 460 -47.78 -1.41 24.58
CA LYS A 460 -47.75 -2.88 24.67
C LYS A 460 -46.61 -3.51 23.84
N PRO A 461 -45.43 -3.78 24.43
CA PRO A 461 -45.05 -3.51 25.82
C PRO A 461 -44.95 -2.01 26.10
N PRO A 462 -45.20 -1.55 27.35
CA PRO A 462 -45.09 -0.14 27.66
C PRO A 462 -43.63 0.30 27.68
N ALA A 463 -43.31 1.34 26.94
CA ALA A 463 -41.98 1.94 26.92
C ALA A 463 -41.85 3.05 27.97
N LYS A 464 -40.62 3.54 28.18
CA LYS A 464 -40.36 4.61 29.14
C LYS A 464 -39.12 5.40 28.83
N SER A 465 -39.13 6.65 29.26
CA SER A 465 -37.99 7.56 29.21
C SER A 465 -37.70 8.17 30.58
N PHE A 466 -36.62 8.94 30.66
CA PHE A 466 -36.16 9.60 31.88
C PHE A 466 -35.89 11.09 31.62
N CYS A 467 -36.15 11.93 32.61
CA CYS A 467 -35.73 13.33 32.63
C CYS A 467 -34.96 13.61 33.91
N ASN A 468 -33.81 14.28 33.77
CA ASN A 468 -33.01 14.74 34.89
C ASN A 468 -33.45 16.16 35.25
N VAL A 469 -33.85 16.35 36.50
CA VAL A 469 -34.24 17.64 37.06
C VAL A 469 -33.13 18.10 38.01
N SER A 470 -32.47 19.19 37.62
CA SER A 470 -31.43 19.87 38.38
C SER A 470 -32.08 20.98 39.20
N ILE A 471 -32.14 20.83 40.51
CA ILE A 471 -32.66 21.85 41.43
C ILE A 471 -31.46 22.62 41.98
N HIS A 472 -31.22 23.80 41.42
CA HIS A 472 -30.19 24.75 41.84
C HIS A 472 -30.68 25.47 43.09
N LEU A 473 -30.05 25.21 44.23
CA LEU A 473 -30.38 25.84 45.51
C LEU A 473 -29.67 27.18 45.64
N ARG A 474 -30.40 28.19 46.11
CA ARG A 474 -29.88 29.53 46.39
C ARG A 474 -29.72 29.74 47.88
N ASP A 475 -28.52 30.18 48.20
CA ASP A 475 -28.00 30.48 49.53
C ASP A 475 -28.92 31.39 50.38
N ILE A 476 -29.14 30.99 51.63
CA ILE A 476 -29.70 31.79 52.71
C ILE A 476 -28.77 31.63 53.93
N ASN A 477 -28.45 32.76 54.57
CA ASN A 477 -27.75 32.77 55.85
C ASN A 477 -28.57 32.13 56.97
N ASP A 478 -28.34 30.84 57.22
CA ASP A 478 -28.88 30.08 58.34
C ASP A 478 -27.79 29.45 59.22
N HIS A 479 -26.57 29.30 58.69
CA HIS A 479 -25.38 28.96 59.46
C HIS A 479 -24.80 30.21 60.16
N LYS A 480 -23.59 30.07 60.72
CA LYS A 480 -22.93 31.04 61.60
C LYS A 480 -21.42 30.80 61.55
N PRO A 481 -20.59 31.85 61.72
CA PRO A 481 -19.14 31.69 61.76
C PRO A 481 -18.71 30.84 62.96
N GLN A 482 -17.97 29.76 62.70
CA GLN A 482 -17.49 28.79 63.69
C GLN A 482 -15.96 28.60 63.63
N LEU A 483 -15.33 28.19 64.73
CA LEU A 483 -13.89 27.93 64.74
C LEU A 483 -13.57 26.58 64.11
N VAL A 484 -12.74 26.58 63.05
CA VAL A 484 -12.23 25.32 62.44
C VAL A 484 -11.42 24.49 63.44
N ASN A 485 -10.79 25.16 64.42
CA ASN A 485 -10.15 24.53 65.57
C ASN A 485 -10.41 25.37 66.82
N ASN A 486 -11.12 24.79 67.79
CA ASN A 486 -11.38 25.42 69.10
C ASN A 486 -10.14 25.49 70.02
N SER A 487 -9.03 24.82 69.65
CA SER A 487 -7.78 24.83 70.41
C SER A 487 -6.58 25.16 69.52
N LEU A 488 -5.78 26.16 69.91
CA LEU A 488 -4.61 26.66 69.19
C LEU A 488 -3.38 26.77 70.11
N ILE A 489 -2.18 26.63 69.54
CA ILE A 489 -0.91 26.69 70.28
C ILE A 489 -0.20 28.00 69.95
N LEU A 490 0.06 28.83 70.98
CA LEU A 490 0.86 30.04 70.86
C LEU A 490 2.29 29.80 71.38
N CYS A 491 3.24 29.77 70.45
CA CYS A 491 4.66 29.63 70.75
C CYS A 491 5.26 30.96 71.26
N GLY A 492 4.99 31.31 72.51
CA GLY A 492 5.40 32.59 73.13
C GLY A 492 6.92 32.79 73.26
N ASN A 493 7.73 31.80 72.88
CA ASN A 493 9.19 31.90 72.72
C ASN A 493 9.64 32.36 71.31
N LYS A 494 8.71 32.43 70.34
CA LYS A 494 8.95 32.70 68.92
C LYS A 494 8.08 33.83 68.37
N ASN A 495 6.76 33.70 68.54
CA ASN A 495 5.75 34.63 68.03
C ASN A 495 4.81 35.03 69.17
N ASN A 496 4.33 36.28 69.15
CA ASN A 496 3.22 36.73 69.99
C ASN A 496 1.85 36.65 69.29
N LYS A 497 1.79 36.21 68.02
CA LYS A 497 0.58 36.17 67.17
C LYS A 497 0.24 34.76 66.72
N VAL A 498 -1.05 34.41 66.76
CA VAL A 498 -1.63 33.20 66.16
C VAL A 498 -2.84 33.57 65.31
N MET A 499 -3.03 32.91 64.16
CA MET A 499 -4.21 33.13 63.31
C MET A 499 -5.35 32.21 63.74
N ILE A 500 -6.56 32.76 63.74
CA ILE A 500 -7.82 32.11 64.10
C ILE A 500 -8.49 31.65 62.78
N PRO A 501 -8.51 30.35 62.46
CA PRO A 501 -9.22 29.84 61.30
C PRO A 501 -10.72 29.75 61.60
N VAL A 502 -11.51 30.53 60.86
CA VAL A 502 -12.98 30.52 60.92
C VAL A 502 -13.51 29.88 59.65
N GLN A 503 -14.62 29.18 59.77
CA GLN A 503 -15.40 28.69 58.65
C GLN A 503 -16.86 29.05 58.89
N ASP A 504 -17.53 29.49 57.81
CA ASP A 504 -18.97 29.37 57.69
C ASP A 504 -19.29 28.33 56.62
N LEU A 505 -20.50 27.80 56.62
CA LEU A 505 -20.96 26.87 55.58
C LEU A 505 -21.75 27.57 54.47
N ASP A 506 -22.34 28.72 54.78
CA ASP A 506 -22.84 29.72 53.84
C ASP A 506 -21.82 30.07 52.73
N ALA A 507 -22.32 30.54 51.57
CA ALA A 507 -21.51 31.04 50.46
C ALA A 507 -21.35 32.57 50.50
N GLU A 508 -20.49 33.14 49.64
CA GLU A 508 -20.42 34.60 49.50
C GLU A 508 -21.72 35.16 48.88
N PRO A 509 -22.35 36.22 49.43
CA PRO A 509 -21.83 37.19 50.41
C PRO A 509 -22.42 37.03 51.82
N TYR A 510 -22.83 35.82 52.21
CA TYR A 510 -23.30 35.51 53.55
C TYR A 510 -22.14 35.02 54.43
N SER A 511 -21.21 34.26 53.86
CA SER A 511 -19.91 33.89 54.43
C SER A 511 -18.94 35.08 54.66
N GLY A 512 -17.73 34.79 55.12
CA GLY A 512 -16.66 35.77 55.41
C GLY A 512 -16.20 36.61 54.20
N PRO A 513 -15.45 37.72 54.40
CA PRO A 513 -14.61 38.02 55.56
C PRO A 513 -15.38 38.38 56.84
N PHE A 514 -14.90 37.82 57.95
CA PHE A 514 -15.50 37.94 59.27
C PHE A 514 -14.95 39.14 60.05
N SER A 515 -15.77 39.71 60.93
CA SER A 515 -15.38 40.68 61.97
C SER A 515 -15.22 39.96 63.31
N PHE A 516 -14.17 40.29 64.05
CA PHE A 516 -13.77 39.61 65.28
C PHE A 516 -13.86 40.54 66.49
N TYR A 517 -14.48 40.07 67.57
CA TYR A 517 -14.59 40.77 68.84
C TYR A 517 -14.27 39.81 69.99
N PHE A 518 -13.76 40.35 71.10
CA PHE A 518 -13.81 39.65 72.40
C PHE A 518 -15.20 39.84 73.00
N ASP A 519 -15.79 38.78 73.56
CA ASP A 519 -17.02 38.88 74.37
C ASP A 519 -16.74 39.45 75.76
N ASP A 520 -15.51 39.27 76.29
CA ASP A 520 -15.07 39.85 77.56
C ASP A 520 -14.14 41.06 77.35
N GLU A 521 -14.44 42.16 78.06
CA GLU A 521 -13.59 43.35 78.14
C GLU A 521 -12.31 43.10 78.96
N GLU A 522 -12.28 42.06 79.80
CA GLU A 522 -11.09 41.62 80.53
C GLU A 522 -9.95 41.21 79.59
N ASP A 523 -10.25 40.52 78.48
CA ASP A 523 -9.22 39.96 77.57
C ASP A 523 -8.41 41.05 76.86
N LYS A 524 -9.00 42.22 76.60
CA LYS A 524 -8.33 43.39 75.99
C LYS A 524 -7.16 43.93 76.83
N LYS A 525 -6.98 43.48 78.07
CA LYS A 525 -5.82 43.78 78.93
C LYS A 525 -4.56 42.98 78.56
N HIS A 526 -4.76 41.85 77.87
CA HIS A 526 -3.78 40.80 77.58
C HIS A 526 -3.63 40.49 76.09
N TRP A 527 -4.72 40.66 75.32
CA TRP A 527 -4.85 40.29 73.92
C TRP A 527 -5.35 41.45 73.06
N GLU A 528 -5.00 41.41 71.78
CA GLU A 528 -5.42 42.32 70.72
C GLU A 528 -5.84 41.50 69.49
N LEU A 529 -6.83 41.98 68.74
CA LEU A 529 -7.27 41.36 67.49
C LEU A 529 -6.69 42.17 66.31
N ASP A 530 -5.66 41.63 65.70
CA ASP A 530 -5.00 42.15 64.50
C ASP A 530 -4.75 41.00 63.51
N PRO A 531 -5.39 40.95 62.32
CA PRO A 531 -6.52 41.78 61.96
C PRO A 531 -7.77 41.39 62.75
N ALA A 532 -8.58 42.38 63.12
CA ALA A 532 -9.94 42.17 63.62
C ALA A 532 -11.00 42.00 62.51
N TYR A 533 -10.57 42.00 61.24
CA TYR A 533 -11.45 41.83 60.07
C TYR A 533 -10.72 41.10 58.94
N GLY A 534 -11.32 40.04 58.39
CA GLY A 534 -10.78 39.27 57.27
C GLY A 534 -11.24 37.81 57.27
N GLN A 535 -10.74 37.01 56.32
CA GLN A 535 -11.05 35.57 56.26
C GLN A 535 -10.41 34.75 57.39
N GLN A 536 -9.46 35.35 58.14
CA GLN A 536 -8.93 34.81 59.39
C GLN A 536 -8.62 35.97 60.34
N GLY A 537 -9.06 35.88 61.59
CA GLY A 537 -8.69 36.82 62.64
C GLY A 537 -7.27 36.54 63.12
N GLY A 538 -6.57 37.53 63.66
CA GLY A 538 -5.27 37.31 64.29
C GLY A 538 -5.29 37.69 65.76
N LEU A 539 -5.02 36.73 66.64
CA LEU A 539 -4.90 36.96 68.08
C LEU A 539 -3.44 37.31 68.42
N VAL A 540 -3.23 38.51 68.94
CA VAL A 540 -1.91 39.05 69.32
C VAL A 540 -1.83 39.21 70.83
N SER A 541 -0.76 38.70 71.43
CA SER A 541 -0.46 38.87 72.85
C SER A 541 0.27 40.21 73.07
N LEU A 542 -0.33 41.08 73.89
CA LEU A 542 0.15 42.45 74.15
C LEU A 542 1.34 42.51 75.11
N LYS A 543 1.56 41.46 75.91
CA LYS A 543 2.61 41.36 76.94
C LYS A 543 3.08 39.90 77.01
N PRO A 544 4.33 39.61 77.41
CA PRO A 544 4.77 38.23 77.62
C PRO A 544 3.91 37.51 78.67
N LEU A 545 3.01 36.63 78.21
CA LEU A 545 2.14 35.84 79.08
C LEU A 545 2.88 34.64 79.68
N PRO A 546 2.61 34.27 80.95
CA PRO A 546 3.15 33.05 81.53
C PRO A 546 2.61 31.81 80.80
N TYR A 547 3.42 30.74 80.77
CA TYR A 547 3.02 29.50 80.08
C TYR A 547 1.84 28.81 80.79
N GLY A 548 0.80 28.50 80.04
CA GLY A 548 -0.48 27.97 80.53
C GLY A 548 -1.56 27.95 79.46
N ASN A 549 -2.76 27.51 79.81
CA ASN A 549 -3.93 27.53 78.94
C ASN A 549 -4.76 28.80 79.23
N TYR A 550 -5.24 29.43 78.17
CA TYR A 550 -6.12 30.59 78.20
C TYR A 550 -7.41 30.25 77.45
N SER A 551 -8.57 30.61 78.00
CA SER A 551 -9.86 30.41 77.36
C SER A 551 -10.43 31.79 77.04
N ILE A 552 -10.57 32.09 75.76
CA ILE A 552 -10.87 33.43 75.24
C ILE A 552 -12.21 33.38 74.52
N PRO A 553 -13.31 33.92 75.09
CA PRO A 553 -14.59 33.97 74.43
C PRO A 553 -14.56 35.03 73.30
N LEU A 554 -14.77 34.55 72.09
CA LEU A 554 -14.74 35.32 70.85
C LEU A 554 -16.12 35.34 70.21
N ARG A 555 -16.51 36.53 69.77
CA ARG A 555 -17.69 36.76 68.94
C ARG A 555 -17.25 37.05 67.52
N MET A 556 -17.72 36.23 66.61
CA MET A 556 -17.38 36.26 65.19
C MET A 556 -18.63 36.62 64.41
N GLN A 557 -18.51 37.61 63.53
CA GLN A 557 -19.63 38.20 62.81
C GLN A 557 -19.35 38.13 61.31
N ASP A 558 -20.31 37.69 60.53
CA ASP A 558 -20.19 37.59 59.07
C ASP A 558 -20.33 38.95 58.35
N GLN A 559 -20.52 38.94 57.03
CA GLN A 559 -20.78 40.14 56.23
C GLN A 559 -22.18 40.76 56.43
N GLN A 560 -23.14 40.03 57.01
CA GLN A 560 -24.55 40.42 57.11
C GLN A 560 -25.07 40.58 58.56
N ASN A 561 -24.17 40.52 59.54
CA ASN A 561 -24.36 40.69 60.97
C ASN A 561 -24.99 39.48 61.69
N ASN A 562 -24.81 38.26 61.19
CA ASN A 562 -25.07 37.05 61.96
C ASN A 562 -23.87 36.76 62.87
N GLU A 563 -24.13 36.56 64.16
CA GLU A 563 -23.08 36.44 65.20
C GLU A 563 -22.97 35.01 65.71
N GLY A 564 -21.79 34.41 65.56
CA GLY A 564 -21.35 33.19 66.23
C GLY A 564 -20.53 33.52 67.48
N HIS A 565 -20.72 32.73 68.55
CA HIS A 565 -20.00 32.90 69.82
C HIS A 565 -19.29 31.59 70.19
N GLU A 566 -17.96 31.62 70.29
CA GLU A 566 -17.15 30.45 70.65
C GLU A 566 -16.00 30.80 71.59
N THR A 567 -15.59 29.83 72.42
CA THR A 567 -14.43 29.99 73.30
C THR A 567 -13.21 29.32 72.69
N LEU A 568 -12.21 30.14 72.35
CA LEU A 568 -10.93 29.68 71.84
C LEU A 568 -9.99 29.30 73.00
N GLU A 569 -9.51 28.06 73.03
CA GLU A 569 -8.47 27.62 73.95
C GLU A 569 -7.07 27.87 73.37
N VAL A 570 -6.30 28.79 73.96
CA VAL A 570 -4.94 29.10 73.56
C VAL A 570 -3.93 28.53 74.55
N VAL A 571 -3.15 27.54 74.11
CA VAL A 571 -2.06 26.95 74.90
C VAL A 571 -0.77 27.74 74.64
N VAL A 572 -0.36 28.55 75.62
CA VAL A 572 0.86 29.38 75.55
C VAL A 572 2.05 28.60 76.12
N CYS A 573 3.07 28.34 75.31
CA CYS A 573 4.18 27.45 75.71
C CYS A 573 5.53 27.73 75.01
N ASP A 574 6.60 27.16 75.58
CA ASP A 574 7.93 27.08 74.97
C ASP A 574 7.95 26.00 73.88
N CYS A 575 7.93 26.39 72.61
CA CYS A 575 7.87 25.46 71.48
C CYS A 575 9.23 24.95 71.00
N ALA A 576 9.23 23.75 70.40
CA ALA A 576 10.37 23.22 69.64
C ALA A 576 10.45 23.85 68.22
N GLU A 577 11.13 23.21 67.27
CA GLU A 577 11.24 23.71 65.89
C GLU A 577 9.87 23.78 65.18
N LYS A 578 8.99 22.80 65.42
CA LYS A 578 7.57 22.83 65.04
C LYS A 578 6.73 23.53 66.13
N ASN A 579 5.51 23.95 65.78
CA ASN A 579 4.57 24.63 66.68
C ASN A 579 3.92 23.66 67.69
N THR A 580 4.74 22.99 68.50
CA THR A 580 4.33 22.05 69.53
C THR A 580 5.10 22.32 70.82
N CYS A 581 4.39 22.30 71.94
CA CYS A 581 4.95 22.58 73.25
C CYS A 581 6.01 21.54 73.65
N ARG A 582 7.13 22.00 74.23
CA ARG A 582 8.12 21.13 74.87
C ARG A 582 7.52 20.50 76.14
N SER A 583 7.63 19.19 76.25
CA SER A 583 7.27 18.47 77.48
C SER A 583 8.29 18.73 78.60
N LYS A 584 7.83 18.65 79.87
CA LYS A 584 8.73 18.78 81.03
C LYS A 584 9.74 17.62 81.04
N LEU A 585 11.01 17.95 81.27
CA LEU A 585 12.09 16.98 81.38
C LEU A 585 11.81 16.01 82.56
N ALA A 586 11.84 14.70 82.30
CA ALA A 586 11.56 13.70 83.33
C ALA A 586 12.64 13.68 84.43
N LEU A 587 12.21 13.67 85.70
CA LEU A 587 13.12 13.69 86.83
C LEU A 587 13.82 12.32 86.97
N SER A 588 15.13 12.28 86.70
CA SER A 588 15.90 11.03 86.66
C SER A 588 16.14 10.43 88.05
N THR A 589 15.35 9.41 88.41
CA THR A 589 15.61 8.55 89.56
C THR A 589 16.62 7.44 89.20
N LYS A 590 17.84 7.55 89.71
CA LYS A 590 18.87 6.50 89.56
C LYS A 590 18.49 5.25 90.38
N LEU A 591 17.93 4.23 89.73
CA LEU A 591 17.79 2.90 90.33
C LEU A 591 19.13 2.16 90.35
N GLY A 592 19.38 1.41 91.44
CA GLY A 592 20.67 0.78 91.70
C GLY A 592 20.95 -0.51 90.91
N GLY A 593 22.23 -0.89 90.86
CA GLY A 593 22.76 -2.02 90.07
C GLY A 593 22.05 -3.40 90.18
N PRO A 594 21.45 -3.82 91.31
CA PRO A 594 20.82 -5.14 91.40
C PRO A 594 19.66 -5.38 90.42
N GLY A 595 18.96 -4.33 89.96
CA GLY A 595 17.77 -4.47 89.12
C GLY A 595 18.05 -5.04 87.72
N PHE A 596 19.20 -4.69 87.12
CA PHE A 596 19.53 -5.09 85.75
C PHE A 596 19.80 -6.58 85.61
N GLY A 597 20.36 -7.23 86.64
CA GLY A 597 20.63 -8.68 86.62
C GLY A 597 19.36 -9.52 86.48
N LEU A 598 18.29 -9.16 87.21
CA LEU A 598 17.00 -9.87 87.16
C LEU A 598 16.31 -9.71 85.80
N ILE A 599 16.39 -8.51 85.19
CA ILE A 599 15.81 -8.23 83.87
C ILE A 599 16.56 -9.02 82.78
N ILE A 600 17.91 -9.06 82.83
CA ILE A 600 18.72 -9.82 81.86
C ILE A 600 18.47 -11.33 81.98
N VAL A 601 18.34 -11.88 83.20
CA VAL A 601 17.99 -13.30 83.41
C VAL A 601 16.57 -13.60 82.89
N GLY A 602 15.60 -12.70 83.10
CA GLY A 602 14.26 -12.85 82.55
C GLY A 602 14.22 -12.85 81.02
N ILE A 603 14.98 -11.96 80.37
CA ILE A 603 15.08 -11.89 78.91
C ILE A 603 15.79 -13.13 78.34
N LEU A 604 16.84 -13.64 79.00
CA LEU A 604 17.50 -14.88 78.58
C LEU A 604 16.57 -16.10 78.69
N LEU A 605 15.79 -16.23 79.77
CA LEU A 605 14.78 -17.27 79.89
C LEU A 605 13.70 -17.17 78.79
N PHE A 606 13.24 -15.96 78.48
CA PHE A 606 12.26 -15.72 77.40
C PHE A 606 12.80 -16.07 76.01
N LEU A 607 14.07 -15.75 75.72
CA LEU A 607 14.75 -16.10 74.46
C LEU A 607 14.98 -17.61 74.31
N ILE A 608 15.32 -18.31 75.40
CA ILE A 608 15.43 -19.78 75.40
C ILE A 608 14.06 -20.42 75.11
N LEU A 609 12.98 -19.87 75.68
CA LEU A 609 11.61 -20.34 75.45
C LEU A 609 11.18 -20.12 73.99
N LEU A 610 11.50 -18.97 73.38
CA LEU A 610 11.29 -18.72 71.95
C LEU A 610 12.07 -19.67 71.05
N LEU A 611 13.32 -19.99 71.39
CA LEU A 611 14.14 -20.94 70.62
C LEU A 611 13.59 -22.38 70.66
N THR A 612 12.83 -22.76 71.68
CA THR A 612 12.14 -24.06 71.72
C THR A 612 10.89 -24.14 70.83
N PHE A 613 10.39 -23.03 70.28
CA PHE A 613 9.18 -23.00 69.43
C PHE A 613 9.44 -22.92 67.92
N LEU A 614 10.70 -22.77 67.47
CA LEU A 614 11.07 -22.65 66.05
C LEU A 614 12.06 -23.73 65.60
N CYS A 615 11.80 -24.99 65.95
CA CYS A 615 12.59 -26.13 65.46
C CYS A 615 11.74 -27.34 65.05
N ASN A 616 11.06 -27.24 63.90
CA ASN A 616 10.75 -28.42 63.09
C ASN A 616 10.68 -28.07 61.59
N SER A 617 11.56 -28.69 60.78
CA SER A 617 11.52 -28.98 59.33
C SER A 617 10.78 -28.02 58.36
N GLY A 618 11.35 -27.50 57.26
CA GLY A 618 12.67 -27.59 56.59
C GLY A 618 12.68 -26.62 55.38
N ARG A 619 13.80 -26.03 54.89
CA ARG A 619 14.87 -26.62 54.04
C ARG A 619 14.32 -27.34 52.79
N GLU A 620 14.75 -27.04 51.56
CA GLU A 620 16.10 -26.78 50.98
C GLU A 620 16.03 -25.76 49.76
N PRO A 621 17.13 -25.41 49.02
CA PRO A 621 17.40 -24.06 48.46
C PRO A 621 17.50 -24.03 46.89
N LEU A 622 18.02 -23.05 46.12
CA LEU A 622 19.29 -22.27 46.08
C LEU A 622 19.04 -20.86 45.47
N LYS A 623 19.56 -19.76 46.04
CA LYS A 623 20.92 -19.17 46.00
C LYS A 623 21.30 -18.36 44.75
N GLU A 624 21.74 -17.13 44.99
CA GLU A 624 22.65 -16.34 44.16
C GLU A 624 24.08 -16.95 44.11
N LEU A 625 24.90 -16.60 43.10
CA LEU A 625 26.05 -15.67 43.27
C LEU A 625 27.03 -15.63 42.06
N LYS A 626 27.22 -14.41 41.54
CA LYS A 626 28.48 -13.71 41.20
C LYS A 626 29.58 -14.25 40.25
N ASP A 627 30.09 -13.26 39.49
CA ASP A 627 31.50 -12.93 39.18
C ASP A 627 32.25 -13.52 37.96
N GLU A 628 33.35 -12.82 37.67
CA GLU A 628 34.13 -12.72 36.45
C GLU A 628 35.13 -13.86 36.23
N GLY A 629 35.59 -14.07 34.98
CA GLY A 629 36.73 -14.96 34.71
C GLY A 629 37.10 -15.16 33.23
N ASN A 630 38.24 -14.59 32.83
CA ASN A 630 38.95 -14.76 31.55
C ASN A 630 39.01 -16.21 31.00
N GLN A 631 39.21 -16.37 29.68
CA GLN A 631 40.55 -16.71 29.12
C GLN A 631 40.62 -16.56 27.57
N THR A 632 41.84 -16.38 27.05
CA THR A 632 42.21 -16.20 25.64
C THR A 632 42.35 -17.52 24.87
N LEU A 633 42.19 -17.46 23.54
CA LEU A 633 42.75 -18.48 22.63
C LEU A 633 43.12 -17.85 21.27
N ILE A 634 44.40 -18.01 20.89
CA ILE A 634 44.96 -17.60 19.59
C ILE A 634 45.13 -18.84 18.71
N LYS A 635 44.90 -18.71 17.40
CA LYS A 635 45.60 -19.54 16.41
C LYS A 635 46.14 -18.71 15.24
N TYR A 636 47.44 -18.88 14.99
CA TYR A 636 48.09 -18.60 13.71
C TYR A 636 47.70 -19.67 12.68
N ASN A 637 47.59 -19.32 11.40
CA ASN A 637 48.61 -19.71 10.39
C ASN A 637 48.29 -19.21 8.95
N GLN A 638 49.35 -18.79 8.24
CA GLN A 638 49.50 -18.74 6.76
C GLN A 638 48.57 -17.79 5.95
N GLU A 639 48.94 -17.31 4.76
CA GLU A 639 50.18 -17.48 3.97
C GLU A 639 50.60 -16.15 3.30
N GLY A 640 51.88 -16.02 2.93
CA GLY A 640 52.42 -14.79 2.30
C GLY A 640 52.66 -14.95 0.79
N GLY A 641 52.43 -13.87 0.03
CA GLY A 641 52.68 -13.85 -1.42
C GLY A 641 53.01 -12.45 -1.93
N VAL A 642 54.30 -12.12 -2.06
CA VAL A 642 54.78 -10.83 -2.56
C VAL A 642 55.45 -11.01 -3.92
N SER A 643 55.05 -10.21 -4.91
CA SER A 643 55.91 -9.79 -6.04
C SER A 643 55.32 -8.52 -6.69
N ALA A 644 56.14 -7.73 -7.37
CA ALA A 644 55.77 -6.39 -7.85
C ALA A 644 56.65 -5.89 -9.03
N CYS A 645 56.29 -4.70 -9.54
CA CYS A 645 57.13 -3.70 -10.23
C CYS A 645 57.41 -3.81 -11.74
N ASN A 646 57.67 -2.60 -12.28
CA ASN A 646 58.23 -2.21 -13.60
C ASN A 646 57.21 -2.23 -14.78
N ALA A 647 56.77 -1.12 -15.41
CA ALA A 647 57.40 0.16 -15.84
C ALA A 647 58.26 -0.01 -17.13
N GLU A 648 57.84 0.50 -18.29
CA GLU A 648 58.05 1.87 -18.87
C GLU A 648 59.10 1.83 -20.02
N PRO A 649 59.38 2.89 -20.83
CA PRO A 649 58.50 3.96 -21.39
C PRO A 649 58.84 4.35 -22.88
N VAL A 650 58.13 5.38 -23.44
CA VAL A 650 58.71 6.47 -24.32
C VAL A 650 59.16 6.10 -25.79
N LEU A 651 59.21 6.94 -26.85
CA LEU A 651 59.09 8.41 -27.12
C LEU A 651 58.58 8.75 -28.57
N SER A 652 58.04 9.97 -28.76
CA SER A 652 58.18 10.91 -29.91
C SER A 652 57.52 10.77 -31.31
N SER A 653 57.22 11.96 -31.84
CA SER A 653 56.63 12.41 -33.13
C SER A 653 57.75 12.92 -34.10
N PRO A 654 57.58 13.81 -35.13
CA PRO A 654 56.40 14.47 -35.75
C PRO A 654 56.35 14.71 -37.30
N LYS A 655 55.16 15.06 -37.84
CA LYS A 655 54.86 15.89 -39.07
C LYS A 655 55.39 15.40 -40.45
N THR A 656 54.84 15.72 -41.63
CA THR A 656 54.44 17.03 -42.23
C THR A 656 53.45 16.84 -43.43
N VAL A 657 52.92 17.92 -44.04
CA VAL A 657 51.94 17.98 -45.17
C VAL A 657 52.26 19.21 -46.05
N PRO A 658 51.88 19.33 -47.37
CA PRO A 658 50.47 19.47 -47.83
C PRO A 658 50.19 19.01 -49.31
N ASP A 659 49.36 19.79 -50.04
CA ASP A 659 49.07 19.89 -51.50
C ASP A 659 48.15 18.88 -52.23
N GLY A 660 47.18 19.33 -53.07
CA GLY A 660 46.61 20.68 -53.23
C GLY A 660 45.95 21.02 -54.60
N ILE A 661 44.97 21.96 -54.60
CA ILE A 661 44.56 22.84 -55.73
C ILE A 661 43.90 22.19 -56.98
N LYS A 662 42.77 22.60 -57.60
CA LYS A 662 41.58 23.49 -57.36
C LYS A 662 40.38 22.80 -58.11
N GLN A 663 39.30 23.33 -58.75
CA GLN A 663 38.65 24.63 -59.07
C GLN A 663 37.19 24.26 -59.57
N THR A 664 36.14 25.07 -59.88
CA THR A 664 35.88 26.52 -60.12
C THR A 664 34.39 26.86 -59.74
N SER A 665 33.89 28.04 -60.14
CA SER A 665 32.61 28.75 -59.87
C SER A 665 31.56 28.72 -61.01
N ILE A 666 30.27 29.13 -60.77
CA ILE A 666 29.57 30.28 -61.46
C ILE A 666 28.05 30.49 -61.09
N THR A 667 27.69 31.66 -60.51
CA THR A 667 26.37 32.40 -60.53
C THR A 667 25.05 31.77 -60.00
N ARG A 668 23.91 32.48 -59.71
CA ARG A 668 23.43 33.91 -59.74
C ARG A 668 22.28 34.07 -58.69
N ARG A 669 22.17 35.18 -57.91
CA ARG A 669 21.23 36.34 -58.01
C ARG A 669 19.70 36.02 -57.99
N PHE A 670 18.78 36.80 -57.37
CA PHE A 670 18.87 38.14 -56.70
C PHE A 670 17.62 38.50 -55.84
N GLU A 671 17.77 39.47 -54.90
CA GLU A 671 16.84 40.58 -54.47
C GLU A 671 15.39 40.26 -53.97
N MET A 672 14.68 41.04 -53.10
CA MET A 672 14.90 42.13 -52.11
C MET A 672 13.62 42.15 -51.20
N ALA A 673 13.63 42.32 -49.86
CA ALA A 673 13.91 43.51 -48.99
C ALA A 673 12.88 44.67 -49.11
N PRO A 674 12.76 45.61 -48.12
CA PRO A 674 13.22 45.65 -46.71
C PRO A 674 12.01 45.54 -45.71
N GLU A 675 11.69 46.25 -44.59
CA GLU A 675 12.14 47.45 -43.81
C GLU A 675 11.78 47.38 -42.28
N PHE A 676 12.54 48.13 -41.45
CA PHE A 676 12.24 48.99 -40.26
C PHE A 676 11.11 48.74 -39.22
N TYR A 677 11.22 49.15 -37.92
CA TYR A 677 12.31 49.85 -37.15
C TYR A 677 12.24 49.60 -35.60
N HIS A 678 13.29 50.07 -34.89
CA HIS A 678 13.53 50.37 -33.45
C HIS A 678 12.32 50.65 -32.50
N ASN A 679 12.41 50.59 -31.15
CA ASN A 679 13.48 50.34 -30.15
C ASN A 679 12.86 49.83 -28.81
N GLU A 680 13.48 48.98 -27.97
CA GLU A 680 14.51 49.19 -26.91
C GLU A 680 13.97 49.65 -25.53
N GLU A 681 14.73 49.34 -24.45
CA GLU A 681 14.58 49.73 -23.02
C GLU A 681 13.43 49.11 -22.17
N MET A 682 13.52 49.01 -20.83
CA MET A 682 14.62 48.58 -19.92
C MET A 682 14.11 48.35 -18.46
N TYR A 683 14.94 47.76 -17.57
CA TYR A 683 14.80 47.66 -16.09
C TYR A 683 13.64 46.76 -15.55
N ARG A 684 13.94 45.71 -14.76
CA ARG A 684 14.06 45.64 -13.26
C ARG A 684 12.72 45.81 -12.51
N SER A 685 12.45 45.09 -11.40
CA SER A 685 13.21 44.06 -10.67
C SER A 685 12.33 43.38 -9.61
N GLU A 686 12.73 42.18 -9.15
CA GLU A 686 12.36 41.60 -7.83
C GLU A 686 10.86 41.25 -7.60
N LEU A 687 10.48 40.34 -6.69
CA LEU A 687 11.11 39.09 -6.22
C LEU A 687 9.97 38.17 -5.67
N ASN A 688 10.23 36.87 -5.50
CA ASN A 688 9.47 35.92 -4.65
C ASN A 688 7.94 35.79 -4.89
N MET A 689 7.53 34.71 -5.54
CA MET A 689 6.27 34.03 -5.20
C MET A 689 6.59 32.72 -4.47
N MET A 690 6.53 32.74 -3.14
CA MET A 690 6.76 31.57 -2.30
C MET A 690 5.44 30.83 -2.09
N ARG A 691 5.39 29.53 -2.39
CA ARG A 691 4.24 28.67 -2.06
C ARG A 691 4.66 27.49 -1.20
N SER A 692 3.90 27.28 -0.14
CA SER A 692 3.72 26.08 0.69
C SER A 692 4.09 24.74 0.03
N MET A 693 4.58 23.73 0.77
CA MET A 693 4.49 23.54 2.23
C MET A 693 5.55 22.55 2.79
N ASN A 694 5.75 22.62 4.13
CA ASN A 694 5.78 21.53 5.13
C ASN A 694 5.86 20.05 4.67
N PHE A 695 6.44 19.09 5.39
CA PHE A 695 6.83 18.92 6.82
C PHE A 695 8.12 18.03 6.84
N GLN A 696 8.78 17.62 7.94
CA GLN A 696 8.43 17.53 9.37
C GLN A 696 9.71 17.47 10.22
N HIS A 697 9.66 17.97 11.46
CA HIS A 697 10.52 17.43 12.53
C HIS A 697 9.60 16.85 13.61
N GLN A 698 9.83 15.61 14.03
CA GLN A 698 9.16 15.06 15.22
C GLN A 698 9.98 15.30 16.48
N LYS A 699 9.25 15.63 17.54
CA LYS A 699 9.40 15.18 18.93
C LYS A 699 10.80 14.99 19.52
N GLU A 700 10.99 15.63 20.67
CA GLU A 700 11.18 14.95 21.95
C GLU A 700 10.60 15.85 23.07
N SER A 701 10.18 15.40 24.27
CA SER A 701 9.92 14.03 24.78
C SER A 701 9.10 14.09 26.11
N TYR A 702 8.83 12.92 26.72
CA TYR A 702 8.50 12.69 28.15
C TYR A 702 7.08 12.97 28.74
N ARG A 703 6.41 11.81 29.01
CA ARG A 703 5.95 11.32 30.34
C ARG A 703 4.55 11.67 30.94
N THR A 704 3.84 10.57 31.20
CA THR A 704 3.04 10.20 32.41
C THR A 704 1.67 10.82 32.73
N GLN A 705 0.72 9.87 32.87
CA GLN A 705 -0.27 9.70 33.95
C GLN A 705 -1.75 10.03 33.66
N GLU A 706 -2.58 9.34 34.45
CA GLU A 706 -4.02 9.09 34.41
C GLU A 706 -4.91 10.34 34.33
N GLY A 707 -6.09 10.25 33.71
CA GLY A 707 -7.07 11.34 33.74
C GLY A 707 -8.35 11.08 32.94
N ARG A 708 -9.51 11.21 33.62
CA ARG A 708 -10.87 11.02 33.10
C ARG A 708 -11.30 11.99 31.99
N SER A 709 -12.30 11.54 31.23
CA SER A 709 -13.31 12.29 30.46
C SER A 709 -13.52 13.80 30.71
N MET A 710 -13.79 14.56 29.65
CA MET A 710 -15.17 15.02 29.35
C MET A 710 -15.33 15.58 27.92
N TYR A 711 -16.58 15.82 27.53
CA TYR A 711 -16.96 16.49 26.28
C TYR A 711 -16.70 18.01 26.36
N SER A 712 -16.44 18.62 25.20
CA SER A 712 -16.90 19.97 24.90
C SER A 712 -17.29 20.04 23.43
N SER A 713 -18.45 20.61 23.13
CA SER A 713 -18.96 20.81 21.77
C SER A 713 -19.13 22.29 21.50
N LEU A 714 -18.95 22.69 20.24
CA LEU A 714 -19.40 24.00 19.78
C LEU A 714 -19.73 23.91 18.30
N ALA A 715 -20.99 24.22 17.96
CA ALA A 715 -21.53 24.16 16.61
C ALA A 715 -22.01 25.56 16.19
N SER A 716 -21.79 25.90 14.92
CA SER A 716 -22.30 27.13 14.30
C SER A 716 -22.86 26.81 12.91
N ASN A 717 -23.95 27.48 12.54
CA ASN A 717 -24.89 27.02 11.50
C ASN A 717 -24.80 27.80 10.18
N ARG A 718 -24.84 27.07 9.05
CA ARG A 718 -25.36 27.47 7.71
C ARG A 718 -24.58 28.65 7.03
N MET A 719 -24.70 28.94 5.72
CA MET A 719 -25.67 28.50 4.70
C MET A 719 -25.09 28.55 3.26
N SER A 720 -25.57 27.69 2.35
CA SER A 720 -25.71 27.81 0.86
C SER A 720 -24.89 28.88 0.08
N SER A 721 -24.19 28.59 -1.03
CA SER A 721 -24.77 27.98 -2.25
C SER A 721 -23.75 27.61 -3.37
N TYR A 722 -24.15 26.64 -4.21
CA TYR A 722 -23.70 26.23 -5.56
C TYR A 722 -22.56 26.94 -6.33
N ARG A 723 -21.56 26.18 -6.80
CA ARG A 723 -21.53 25.57 -8.17
C ARG A 723 -20.31 24.65 -8.43
N ASN A 724 -20.56 23.53 -9.14
CA ASN A 724 -19.73 22.81 -10.16
C ASN A 724 -18.17 22.76 -10.04
N LYS A 725 -17.48 21.65 -10.35
CA LYS A 725 -17.84 20.30 -10.86
C LYS A 725 -16.61 19.38 -10.80
N SER A 726 -16.82 18.05 -10.74
CA SER A 726 -15.84 17.00 -11.08
C SER A 726 -14.57 16.89 -10.20
N MET A 727 -13.93 15.72 -10.02
CA MET A 727 -14.26 14.36 -10.52
C MET A 727 -13.85 13.26 -9.54
N ASP A 728 -14.30 12.04 -9.84
CA ASP A 728 -13.79 10.71 -9.44
C ASP A 728 -12.26 10.60 -9.27
N ARG A 729 -11.68 9.65 -8.52
CA ARG A 729 -12.15 8.55 -7.64
C ARG A 729 -10.92 8.03 -6.85
N TYR A 730 -11.12 7.28 -5.77
CA TYR A 730 -10.66 5.89 -5.69
C TYR A 730 -11.15 5.18 -4.42
N SER A 731 -11.52 3.90 -4.56
CA SER A 731 -11.92 3.02 -3.46
C SER A 731 -11.24 1.66 -3.59
N SER A 732 -10.35 1.34 -2.66
CA SER A 732 -10.03 -0.02 -2.20
C SER A 732 -9.29 0.14 -0.85
N VAL A 733 -9.81 -0.36 0.28
CA VAL A 733 -10.10 -1.75 0.66
C VAL A 733 -8.80 -2.56 0.85
N ARG A 734 -8.60 -3.03 2.08
CA ARG A 734 -7.45 -3.84 2.55
C ARG A 734 -7.81 -5.32 2.61
N SER A 735 -6.86 -6.15 2.20
CA SER A 735 -6.66 -7.57 2.52
C SER A 735 -5.24 -7.89 1.97
N ASP A 736 -4.35 -8.69 2.59
CA ASP A 736 -4.42 -9.40 3.86
C ASP A 736 -3.02 -9.60 4.51
N LEU A 737 -3.03 -10.09 5.76
CA LEU A 737 -2.01 -10.91 6.47
C LEU A 737 -0.49 -10.77 6.16
N ARG A 738 0.19 -10.14 7.13
CA ARG A 738 1.58 -10.34 7.61
C ARG A 738 2.46 -11.42 6.94
N SER A 739 3.59 -10.99 6.37
CA SER A 739 4.93 -11.53 6.69
C SER A 739 5.99 -10.44 6.47
N ASP A 740 7.22 -10.70 6.92
CA ASP A 740 8.45 -9.89 6.80
C ASP A 740 8.48 -8.44 7.31
N TYR A 741 9.38 -8.19 8.27
CA TYR A 741 9.69 -6.88 8.83
C TYR A 741 11.22 -6.69 8.93
N ASN A 742 11.68 -5.45 8.73
CA ASN A 742 13.01 -4.94 9.10
C ASN A 742 14.26 -5.60 8.49
N LEU A 743 14.73 -5.03 7.37
CA LEU A 743 16.15 -5.05 7.00
C LEU A 743 16.69 -3.63 6.74
N THR A 744 15.92 -2.77 6.06
CA THR A 744 16.27 -1.34 5.83
C THR A 744 16.48 -0.53 7.12
N GLY A 745 15.55 -0.63 8.09
CA GLY A 745 15.59 0.18 9.32
C GLY A 745 16.77 -0.08 10.26
N GLN A 746 17.56 -1.15 10.06
CA GLN A 746 18.79 -1.40 10.83
C GLN A 746 20.04 -0.79 10.16
N VAL A 747 20.03 -0.56 8.84
CA VAL A 747 21.18 -0.02 8.11
C VAL A 747 21.35 1.47 8.39
N GLU A 748 20.26 2.23 8.29
CA GLU A 748 20.29 3.69 8.49
C GLU A 748 20.71 4.08 9.92
N ARG A 749 20.30 3.30 10.93
CA ARG A 749 20.72 3.50 12.34
C ARG A 749 22.20 3.20 12.60
N LYS A 750 22.91 2.50 11.72
CA LYS A 750 24.37 2.28 11.86
C LYS A 750 25.21 3.34 11.13
N MET A 751 24.70 3.93 10.05
CA MET A 751 25.40 5.00 9.32
C MET A 751 25.57 6.27 10.17
N ALA A 752 24.56 6.62 10.98
CA ALA A 752 24.58 7.84 11.80
C ALA A 752 25.62 7.85 12.94
N VAL A 753 26.13 6.68 13.38
CA VAL A 753 27.03 6.55 14.54
C VAL A 753 28.51 6.66 14.14
N ILE A 754 28.82 6.67 12.84
CA ILE A 754 30.20 6.70 12.30
C ILE A 754 30.70 8.15 12.08
N ALA A 755 29.83 9.16 12.24
CA ALA A 755 30.14 10.56 11.95
C ALA A 755 30.71 11.37 13.15
N GLU A 756 30.61 10.86 14.39
CA GLU A 756 30.98 11.61 15.61
C GLU A 756 31.95 10.83 16.52
N ALA A 757 33.02 10.27 15.95
CA ALA A 757 34.17 9.77 16.72
C ALA A 757 35.51 10.11 16.03
N ASP A 758 36.54 10.34 16.84
CA ASP A 758 37.96 10.50 16.49
C ASP A 758 38.40 11.72 15.66
N ALA A 759 38.38 12.88 16.31
CA ALA A 759 39.22 14.03 15.97
C ALA A 759 40.38 14.21 16.99
N ARG A 760 41.43 13.35 16.91
CA ARG A 760 42.73 13.56 17.60
C ARG A 760 43.83 12.56 17.17
N ASP A 761 44.60 12.87 16.12
CA ASP A 761 46.04 13.22 16.26
C ASP A 761 46.61 13.85 14.96
N LYS A 762 47.89 14.29 14.93
CA LYS A 762 48.47 15.10 13.84
C LYS A 762 49.88 14.69 13.34
N ALA A 763 50.03 14.62 12.01
CA ALA A 763 51.20 15.10 11.24
C ALA A 763 50.75 15.28 9.75
N VAL A 764 50.63 16.49 9.22
CA VAL A 764 51.68 17.32 8.59
C VAL A 764 52.24 16.72 7.28
N ASP A 765 51.65 17.07 6.14
CA ASP A 765 52.31 17.97 5.16
C ASP A 765 51.39 18.49 4.04
N ARG A 766 51.63 19.73 3.58
CA ARG A 766 50.96 20.49 2.49
C ARG A 766 51.75 21.80 2.24
N PRO A 767 51.60 22.51 1.09
CA PRO A 767 51.07 22.15 -0.23
C PRO A 767 52.06 22.53 -1.37
N PHE A 768 51.62 22.50 -2.64
CA PHE A 768 51.84 23.61 -3.59
C PHE A 768 50.72 23.66 -4.64
N ILE A 769 50.54 24.80 -5.30
CA ILE A 769 49.43 25.09 -6.23
C ILE A 769 50.01 25.58 -7.57
N TYR A 770 49.49 25.05 -8.69
CA TYR A 770 49.54 25.70 -10.00
C TYR A 770 48.21 25.55 -10.74
N ASN A 771 48.00 26.37 -11.78
CA ASN A 771 46.67 26.76 -12.26
C ASN A 771 46.18 25.99 -13.50
N PHE A 772 44.87 25.75 -13.53
CA PHE A 772 43.95 25.89 -14.68
C PHE A 772 44.35 25.26 -16.04
N GLU A 773 43.66 24.17 -16.38
CA GLU A 773 43.12 23.95 -17.75
C GLU A 773 41.63 23.56 -17.62
N GLY A 774 40.82 23.79 -18.67
CA GLY A 774 39.36 23.97 -18.52
C GLY A 774 38.44 22.94 -19.20
N GLN A 775 37.18 22.96 -18.77
CA GLN A 775 35.94 22.48 -19.44
C GLN A 775 35.95 21.12 -20.19
N GLY A 776 35.18 20.15 -19.67
CA GLY A 776 34.76 18.97 -20.43
C GLY A 776 33.67 18.15 -19.74
N SER A 777 32.57 17.87 -20.46
CA SER A 777 31.54 16.82 -20.22
C SER A 777 31.09 16.49 -18.77
N LYS A 778 29.80 16.72 -18.47
CA LYS A 778 29.05 15.93 -17.48
C LYS A 778 28.16 14.91 -18.21
N CYS A 779 28.30 13.62 -17.95
CA CYS A 779 27.34 12.61 -18.40
C CYS A 779 26.21 12.46 -17.37
N GLY A 780 24.96 12.71 -17.78
CA GLY A 780 23.75 12.36 -17.03
C GLY A 780 23.17 11.03 -17.51
N SER A 781 22.54 10.26 -16.62
CA SER A 781 21.96 8.95 -16.98
C SER A 781 20.62 9.09 -17.73
N LEU A 782 20.42 8.26 -18.76
CA LEU A 782 19.24 8.20 -19.61
C LEU A 782 18.17 7.26 -19.05
N ASP A 783 17.49 7.67 -17.98
CA ASP A 783 16.47 6.85 -17.29
C ASP A 783 15.12 7.59 -17.09
N LYS A 784 14.82 8.55 -17.98
CA LYS A 784 13.52 9.26 -18.04
C LYS A 784 13.12 9.68 -19.47
N LEU A 785 12.65 8.72 -20.27
CA LEU A 785 11.83 9.01 -21.46
C LEU A 785 10.66 8.01 -21.52
N SER A 786 9.50 8.45 -21.02
CA SER A 786 8.22 7.79 -21.24
C SER A 786 7.57 8.41 -22.48
N LEU A 787 7.42 7.65 -23.56
CA LEU A 787 6.73 8.10 -24.76
C LEU A 787 5.21 8.01 -24.57
N SER A 788 4.57 9.17 -24.41
CA SER A 788 3.10 9.28 -24.40
C SER A 788 2.66 10.64 -24.93
N ASN A 789 1.69 10.60 -25.85
CA ASN A 789 1.01 11.71 -26.56
C ASN A 789 1.74 12.30 -27.78
N LEU A 790 0.95 12.45 -28.85
CA LEU A 790 1.27 13.16 -30.09
C LEU A 790 1.27 14.67 -29.83
N GLY A 791 2.01 15.46 -30.62
CA GLY A 791 1.73 16.89 -30.72
C GLY A 791 2.87 17.86 -31.03
N ASP A 792 4.10 17.40 -31.28
CA ASP A 792 5.25 18.29 -31.50
C ASP A 792 5.93 18.17 -32.88
N ASN A 793 6.53 19.27 -33.31
CA ASN A 793 6.92 19.57 -34.69
C ASN A 793 8.36 19.13 -35.02
N LEU A 794 8.53 18.26 -36.02
CA LEU A 794 9.82 17.63 -36.39
C LEU A 794 10.78 18.53 -37.22
N GLN A 795 10.51 19.83 -37.34
CA GLN A 795 11.34 20.76 -38.14
C GLN A 795 12.83 20.81 -37.77
N PHE A 796 13.25 20.38 -36.58
CA PHE A 796 14.68 20.30 -36.21
C PHE A 796 15.48 19.29 -37.07
N LEU A 797 14.81 18.38 -37.79
CA LEU A 797 15.46 17.41 -38.66
C LEU A 797 16.03 18.03 -39.95
N ASP A 798 15.53 19.19 -40.38
CA ASP A 798 16.03 19.88 -41.58
C ASP A 798 17.45 20.45 -41.39
N ASP A 799 17.79 20.89 -40.18
CA ASP A 799 19.11 21.42 -39.83
C ASP A 799 20.21 20.34 -39.77
N LEU A 800 19.84 19.05 -39.72
CA LEU A 800 20.79 17.93 -39.68
C LEU A 800 21.39 17.59 -41.06
N GLY A 801 20.96 18.27 -42.12
CA GLY A 801 21.54 18.18 -43.45
C GLY A 801 20.98 17.06 -44.34
N PRO A 802 21.38 17.04 -45.63
CA PRO A 802 20.60 16.42 -46.70
C PRO A 802 20.49 14.89 -46.68
N LYS A 803 21.14 14.19 -45.74
CA LYS A 803 20.98 12.74 -45.55
C LYS A 803 19.82 12.36 -44.61
N PHE A 804 19.32 13.28 -43.79
CA PHE A 804 18.24 12.99 -42.84
C PHE A 804 16.85 13.37 -43.34
N LYS A 805 16.75 14.15 -44.43
CA LYS A 805 15.47 14.61 -44.98
C LYS A 805 14.54 13.44 -45.39
N THR A 806 15.11 12.34 -45.87
CA THR A 806 14.37 11.11 -46.27
C THR A 806 13.67 10.40 -45.10
N LEU A 807 13.97 10.73 -43.84
CA LEU A 807 13.27 10.18 -42.67
C LEU A 807 11.97 10.93 -42.35
N ALA A 808 11.79 12.17 -42.83
CA ALA A 808 10.52 12.89 -42.67
C ALA A 808 9.43 12.31 -43.61
N ASP A 809 9.81 11.96 -44.84
CA ASP A 809 8.92 11.42 -45.87
C ASP A 809 8.47 9.96 -45.62
N ILE A 810 8.97 9.31 -44.55
CA ILE A 810 8.63 7.93 -44.14
C ILE A 810 7.65 7.93 -42.95
N CYS A 811 7.28 9.10 -42.43
CA CYS A 811 6.38 9.26 -41.28
C CYS A 811 5.22 10.25 -41.54
N GLN A 812 4.73 10.28 -42.77
CA GLN A 812 3.40 10.77 -43.17
C GLN A 812 2.57 9.62 -43.73
#